data_AF-A0A1X0UD42-F1
#
_entry.id   AF-A0A1X0UD42-F1
#
_cell.length_a   1.000
_cell.length_b   1.000
_cell.length_c   1.000
_cell.angle_alpha   90.00
_cell.angle_beta   90.00
_cell.angle_gamma   90.00
#
_symmetry.space_group_name_H-M   'P 1'
#
loop_
_entity.id
_entity.type
_entity.pdbx_description
1 polymer ?
#
loop_
_entity_poly.entity_id
_entity_poly.type
_entity_poly.pdbx_seq_one_letter_code
_entity_poly.pdbx_strand_id
1 'polypeptide(L)'
;MALDPTEAYGISNDVVSLYAGAELQLLAKMAEHLAVSADRDDWAERQQTEQLRFRSYAQAMQRQLQASAMPAIGRAVQKAGHLGRRRADEDLDDNGVAPVTARPSTERREPTNPRTERAARQAMRDVYALNETVAKVSENLYVKVKMQVGARTTANPGGLRVDAVQQALDVLTARGITGFRDRGGKNWSLATYMEMKSRTVVNQELIDSHTERMKERGFNLLVVSSHPRSAPQCQPYEGQVLSLDGTSGTIEQKNAAGPGTVRVKIKATLESARAQGFQHPNCRHAVSAWIPGASRTFTTEENPEGYAATQKLRAMERGIRDTKRKQSVAVTPEAKRVQAARLRVQQKAIRDHITVHDLKRRPKRERVDLGYTIGDVRPDGVKPPTLPKPKPTPPAAPTPKVASATPKPKPKATLLSDSTRELIEQARTTLPKDRAGWLDTTIKYPRDVNGAKLVPEKLQRHLDTTLSVGKSIRDDAMLRIDKDAVVKKLQAADKKLIANGQAFSPVRDEIRRDIARRESAILQEALAEVRPIGGVKQAARISDMRIADATEGTAEGIAAVRRAEIIFPDAWLQTASDRGELKVGKTDRAFYEGDWDFIAAAETDYHPNYRGAFDSYPDEVMAHELGHRMERAIPGLTHLEFALVRSRSTKNGVLEPMSQVYPGKQGMENEVGYEDDWRHPYAGKVYSTDAMADPATRAAEAFQVGLQDTFGRSTPSGEFDKTSQLQEFVIGAMALL
;
A
#
# COMPACT_ATOMS: atom_id res chain seq x y z
N MET A 1 -22.62 -10.03 22.14
CA MET A 1 -22.38 -8.64 22.59
C MET A 1 -22.54 -7.76 21.36
N ALA A 2 -23.29 -6.66 21.43
CA ALA A 2 -23.61 -5.89 20.23
C ALA A 2 -22.38 -5.38 19.49
N LEU A 3 -22.40 -5.47 18.15
CA LEU A 3 -21.37 -4.96 17.24
C LEU A 3 -20.99 -3.52 17.61
N ASP A 4 -19.88 -3.27 18.31
CA ASP A 4 -19.48 -1.88 18.60
C ASP A 4 -18.87 -1.25 17.33
N PRO A 5 -19.53 -0.28 16.68
CA PRO A 5 -18.99 0.37 15.49
C PRO A 5 -17.75 1.19 15.83
N THR A 6 -17.42 1.33 17.12
CA THR A 6 -16.17 1.93 17.55
C THR A 6 -14.93 1.07 17.28
N GLU A 7 -15.08 -0.23 17.13
CA GLU A 7 -13.99 -1.13 16.79
C GLU A 7 -13.51 -0.96 15.35
N ALA A 8 -14.40 -0.47 14.47
CA ALA A 8 -14.05 -0.06 13.12
C ALA A 8 -13.35 1.32 13.05
N TYR A 9 -13.22 2.08 14.15
CA TYR A 9 -12.50 3.38 14.15
C TYR A 9 -11.02 3.25 13.77
N GLY A 10 -10.46 2.04 13.69
CA GLY A 10 -9.08 1.78 13.28
C GLY A 10 -8.87 1.36 11.83
N ILE A 11 -9.91 0.83 11.17
CA ILE A 11 -9.74 0.06 9.93
C ILE A 11 -9.37 0.93 8.72
N SER A 12 -9.89 2.17 8.67
CA SER A 12 -9.59 3.13 7.60
C SER A 12 -8.40 4.05 7.89
N ASN A 13 -7.75 3.93 9.06
CA ASN A 13 -6.76 4.91 9.53
C ASN A 13 -5.59 5.10 8.57
N ASP A 14 -5.08 4.00 8.00
CA ASP A 14 -3.97 4.07 7.05
C ASP A 14 -4.35 4.90 5.82
N VAL A 15 -5.56 4.72 5.29
CA VAL A 15 -6.09 5.50 4.16
C VAL A 15 -6.17 6.98 4.54
N VAL A 16 -6.77 7.30 5.68
CA VAL A 16 -6.92 8.70 6.12
C VAL A 16 -5.57 9.38 6.34
N SER A 17 -4.59 8.66 6.90
CA SER A 17 -3.24 9.16 7.13
C SER A 17 -2.53 9.55 5.83
N LEU A 18 -2.67 8.72 4.80
CA LEU A 18 -2.09 8.96 3.47
C LEU A 18 -2.63 10.27 2.87
N TYR A 19 -3.95 10.47 2.89
CA TYR A 19 -4.55 11.69 2.33
C TYR A 19 -4.30 12.93 3.17
N ALA A 20 -4.30 12.83 4.49
CA ALA A 20 -4.00 13.96 5.36
C ALA A 20 -2.55 14.43 5.19
N GLY A 21 -1.61 13.50 5.10
CA GLY A 21 -0.22 13.84 4.83
C GLY A 21 -0.01 14.38 3.40
N ALA A 22 -0.66 13.80 2.39
CA ALA A 22 -0.58 14.30 1.01
C ALA A 22 -1.12 15.73 0.87
N GLU A 23 -2.28 16.03 1.48
CA GLU A 23 -2.82 17.39 1.53
C GLU A 23 -1.83 18.37 2.16
N LEU A 24 -1.24 18.01 3.29
CA LEU A 24 -0.25 18.86 3.97
C LEU A 24 0.98 19.13 3.11
N GLN A 25 1.49 18.10 2.44
CA GLN A 25 2.68 18.20 1.60
C GLN A 25 2.46 19.04 0.35
N LEU A 26 1.34 18.82 -0.33
CA LEU A 26 0.95 19.62 -1.48
C LEU A 26 0.81 21.10 -1.10
N LEU A 27 0.25 21.41 0.08
CA LEU A 27 0.18 22.77 0.58
C LEU A 27 1.55 23.35 0.96
N ALA A 28 2.42 22.57 1.59
CA ALA A 28 3.77 22.98 1.95
C ALA A 28 4.62 23.27 0.70
N LYS A 29 4.61 22.36 -0.28
CA LYS A 29 5.32 22.56 -1.56
C LYS A 29 4.75 23.72 -2.36
N MET A 30 3.43 23.90 -2.36
CA MET A 30 2.82 25.10 -2.95
C MET A 30 3.37 26.38 -2.30
N ALA A 31 3.43 26.43 -0.96
CA ALA A 31 3.97 27.58 -0.24
C ALA A 31 5.45 27.82 -0.55
N GLU A 32 6.27 26.76 -0.60
CA GLU A 32 7.69 26.85 -0.99
C GLU A 32 7.84 27.45 -2.40
N HIS A 33 7.16 26.90 -3.40
CA HIS A 33 7.23 27.37 -4.79
C HIS A 33 6.72 28.82 -4.97
N LEU A 34 5.70 29.23 -4.23
CA LEU A 34 5.19 30.61 -4.24
C LEU A 34 6.14 31.61 -3.56
N ALA A 35 6.92 31.15 -2.57
CA ALA A 35 7.86 31.98 -1.84
C ALA A 35 9.19 32.21 -2.58
N VAL A 36 9.52 31.39 -3.58
CA VAL A 36 10.74 31.54 -4.39
C VAL A 36 10.78 32.93 -5.01
N SER A 37 11.85 33.69 -4.71
CA SER A 37 12.10 35.03 -5.27
C SER A 37 10.96 36.02 -5.03
N ALA A 38 10.17 35.84 -3.96
CA ALA A 38 9.05 36.73 -3.65
C ALA A 38 9.48 38.18 -3.41
N ASP A 39 10.73 38.42 -3.05
CA ASP A 39 11.37 39.72 -2.87
C ASP A 39 11.78 40.41 -4.18
N ARG A 40 11.76 39.71 -5.33
CA ARG A 40 12.22 40.24 -6.62
C ARG A 40 11.07 40.72 -7.51
N ASP A 41 11.35 41.68 -8.38
CA ASP A 41 10.37 42.24 -9.33
C ASP A 41 9.99 41.27 -10.46
N ASP A 42 10.89 40.34 -10.81
CA ASP A 42 10.69 39.28 -11.81
C ASP A 42 9.89 38.07 -11.29
N TRP A 43 9.26 38.17 -10.10
CA TRP A 43 8.54 37.07 -9.46
C TRP A 43 7.46 36.46 -10.37
N ALA A 44 6.64 37.28 -11.03
CA ALA A 44 5.51 36.79 -11.83
C ALA A 44 5.95 35.92 -13.02
N GLU A 45 7.08 36.25 -13.63
CA GLU A 45 7.68 35.49 -14.73
C GLU A 45 8.26 34.16 -14.23
N ARG A 46 8.99 34.20 -13.12
CA ARG A 46 9.56 32.99 -12.48
C ARG A 46 8.50 32.00 -12.02
N GLN A 47 7.33 32.49 -11.60
CA GLN A 47 6.22 31.62 -11.18
C GLN A 47 5.69 30.72 -12.31
N GLN A 48 5.99 30.99 -13.59
CA GLN A 48 5.67 30.05 -14.66
C GLN A 48 6.47 28.74 -14.53
N THR A 49 7.78 28.85 -14.26
CA THR A 49 8.65 27.68 -14.05
C THR A 49 8.32 26.97 -12.74
N GLU A 50 8.08 27.71 -11.67
CA GLU A 50 7.73 27.14 -10.37
C GLU A 50 6.35 26.45 -10.38
N GLN A 51 5.40 26.95 -11.18
CA GLN A 51 4.12 26.27 -11.41
C GLN A 51 4.30 24.91 -12.08
N LEU A 52 5.16 24.81 -13.10
CA LEU A 52 5.46 23.53 -13.76
C LEU A 52 6.11 22.53 -12.80
N ARG A 53 7.05 22.99 -11.98
CA ARG A 53 7.69 22.16 -10.93
C ARG A 53 6.67 21.66 -9.91
N PHE A 54 5.78 22.53 -9.44
CA PHE A 54 4.71 22.15 -8.53
C PHE A 54 3.73 21.16 -9.17
N ARG A 55 3.39 21.34 -10.46
CA ARG A 55 2.53 20.40 -11.20
C ARG A 55 3.15 19.01 -11.27
N SER A 56 4.43 18.91 -11.62
CA SER A 56 5.15 17.62 -11.64
C SER A 56 5.17 16.95 -10.26
N TYR A 57 5.38 17.73 -9.20
CA TYR A 57 5.28 17.25 -7.82
C TYR A 57 3.87 16.73 -7.47
N ALA A 58 2.82 17.47 -7.84
CA ALA A 58 1.45 17.08 -7.58
C ALA A 58 1.04 15.81 -8.33
N GLN A 59 1.55 15.62 -9.56
CA GLN A 59 1.38 14.38 -10.33
C GLN A 59 2.12 13.20 -9.69
N ALA A 60 3.34 13.40 -9.19
CA ALA A 60 4.07 12.37 -8.46
C ALA A 60 3.33 11.95 -7.17
N MET A 61 2.79 12.92 -6.43
CA MET A 61 1.97 12.66 -5.24
C MET A 61 0.69 11.88 -5.59
N GLN A 62 0.03 12.22 -6.70
CA GLN A 62 -1.12 11.46 -7.22
C GLN A 62 -0.76 9.99 -7.49
N ARG A 63 0.34 9.73 -8.19
CA ARG A 63 0.82 8.35 -8.46
C ARG A 63 1.13 7.60 -7.17
N GLN A 64 1.75 8.27 -6.19
CA GLN A 64 2.03 7.67 -4.88
C GLN A 64 0.74 7.32 -4.12
N LEU A 65 -0.27 8.20 -4.17
CA LEU A 65 -1.59 7.94 -3.59
C LEU A 65 -2.29 6.77 -4.29
N GLN A 66 -2.16 6.62 -5.61
CA GLN A 66 -2.70 5.47 -6.33
C GLN A 66 -2.05 4.16 -5.84
N ALA A 67 -0.71 4.11 -5.82
CA ALA A 67 0.02 2.91 -5.40
C ALA A 67 -0.24 2.52 -3.93
N SER A 68 -0.42 3.51 -3.04
CA SER A 68 -0.54 3.25 -1.60
C SER A 68 -1.97 3.19 -1.08
N ALA A 69 -2.84 4.13 -1.50
CA ALA A 69 -4.18 4.30 -0.92
C ALA A 69 -5.20 3.32 -1.51
N MET A 70 -5.07 2.91 -2.77
CA MET A 70 -5.99 1.93 -3.38
C MET A 70 -5.91 0.56 -2.71
N PRO A 71 -4.73 -0.08 -2.55
CA PRO A 71 -4.66 -1.35 -1.84
C PRO A 71 -5.07 -1.20 -0.37
N ALA A 72 -4.79 -0.04 0.25
CA ALA A 72 -5.16 0.21 1.63
C ALA A 72 -6.68 0.27 1.84
N ILE A 73 -7.45 0.93 0.95
CA ILE A 73 -8.91 0.94 1.06
C ILE A 73 -9.51 -0.43 0.77
N GLY A 74 -8.98 -1.18 -0.21
CA GLY A 74 -9.43 -2.55 -0.51
C GLY A 74 -9.29 -3.47 0.70
N ARG A 75 -8.11 -3.48 1.32
CA ARG A 75 -7.87 -4.23 2.57
C ARG A 75 -8.74 -3.78 3.73
N ALA A 76 -8.97 -2.47 3.86
CA ALA A 76 -9.84 -1.93 4.90
C ALA A 76 -11.28 -2.45 4.77
N VAL A 77 -11.82 -2.48 3.54
CA VAL A 77 -13.16 -3.03 3.27
C VAL A 77 -13.21 -4.53 3.52
N GLN A 78 -12.24 -5.29 3.03
CA GLN A 78 -12.16 -6.74 3.29
C GLN A 78 -12.10 -7.04 4.79
N LYS A 79 -11.27 -6.32 5.54
CA LYS A 79 -11.16 -6.45 7.00
C LYS A 79 -12.47 -6.12 7.71
N ALA A 80 -13.19 -5.11 7.24
CA ALA A 80 -14.51 -4.77 7.76
C ALA A 80 -15.52 -5.89 7.51
N GLY A 81 -15.53 -6.48 6.32
CA GLY A 81 -16.43 -7.59 5.99
C GLY A 81 -16.16 -8.83 6.85
N HIS A 82 -14.90 -9.24 6.97
CA HIS A 82 -14.51 -10.35 7.85
C HIS A 82 -14.88 -10.09 9.32
N LEU A 83 -14.64 -8.86 9.81
CA LEU A 83 -15.04 -8.49 11.17
C LEU A 83 -16.56 -8.54 11.35
N GLY A 84 -17.33 -8.06 10.37
CA GLY A 84 -18.79 -8.04 10.42
C GLY A 84 -19.38 -9.45 10.51
N ARG A 85 -18.90 -10.37 9.67
CA ARG A 85 -19.33 -11.78 9.69
C ARG A 85 -18.98 -12.46 11.02
N ARG A 86 -17.73 -12.31 11.46
CA ARG A 86 -17.28 -12.88 12.75
C ARG A 86 -18.11 -12.36 13.92
N ARG A 87 -18.39 -11.06 13.95
CA ARG A 87 -19.21 -10.43 14.99
C ARG A 87 -20.66 -10.91 14.96
N ALA A 88 -21.19 -11.26 13.80
CA ALA A 88 -22.52 -11.86 13.73
C ALA A 88 -22.54 -13.27 14.34
N ASP A 89 -21.53 -14.10 14.06
CA ASP A 89 -21.40 -15.42 14.69
C ASP A 89 -21.18 -15.29 16.22
N GLU A 90 -20.29 -14.39 16.67
CA GLU A 90 -20.06 -14.11 18.10
C GLU A 90 -21.33 -13.58 18.81
N ASP A 91 -22.15 -12.75 18.15
CA ASP A 91 -23.41 -12.27 18.72
C ASP A 91 -24.41 -13.42 18.91
N LEU A 92 -24.47 -14.40 18.00
CA LEU A 92 -25.33 -15.58 18.17
C LEU A 92 -24.83 -16.50 19.29
N ASP A 93 -23.52 -16.74 19.35
CA ASP A 93 -22.88 -17.56 20.39
C ASP A 93 -23.09 -16.97 21.79
N ASP A 94 -22.86 -15.66 21.95
CA ASP A 94 -23.07 -14.94 23.21
C ASP A 94 -24.52 -15.00 23.70
N ASN A 95 -25.47 -15.11 22.78
CA ASN A 95 -26.90 -15.23 23.10
C ASN A 95 -27.34 -16.70 23.28
N GLY A 96 -26.42 -17.67 23.16
CA GLY A 96 -26.69 -19.10 23.37
C GLY A 96 -27.64 -19.71 22.33
N VAL A 97 -27.72 -19.13 21.13
CA VAL A 97 -28.66 -19.59 20.08
C VAL A 97 -27.91 -20.33 18.99
N ALA A 98 -28.21 -21.62 18.84
CA ALA A 98 -27.64 -22.42 17.76
C ALA A 98 -28.14 -21.91 16.39
N PRO A 99 -27.24 -21.72 15.40
CA PRO A 99 -27.66 -21.31 14.06
C PRO A 99 -28.56 -22.38 13.42
N VAL A 100 -29.60 -21.93 12.69
CA VAL A 100 -30.56 -22.82 12.01
C VAL A 100 -29.88 -23.66 10.91
N THR A 101 -28.80 -23.14 10.34
CA THR A 101 -27.93 -23.85 9.39
C THR A 101 -26.68 -24.36 10.11
N ALA A 102 -26.64 -25.68 10.34
CA ALA A 102 -25.55 -26.38 11.04
C ALA A 102 -24.27 -26.47 10.21
N ARG A 103 -23.58 -25.34 10.03
CA ARG A 103 -22.15 -25.32 9.73
C ARG A 103 -21.44 -24.37 10.69
N PRO A 104 -20.83 -24.88 11.77
CA PRO A 104 -19.88 -24.09 12.52
C PRO A 104 -18.69 -23.76 11.60
N SER A 105 -18.29 -22.50 11.54
CA SER A 105 -17.08 -22.09 10.81
C SER A 105 -15.86 -22.45 11.66
N THR A 106 -15.40 -23.69 11.57
CA THR A 106 -14.15 -24.16 12.20
C THR A 106 -12.91 -23.80 11.38
N GLU A 107 -13.07 -23.16 10.21
CA GLU A 107 -11.94 -22.76 9.37
C GLU A 107 -11.28 -21.47 9.87
N ARG A 108 -9.98 -21.55 10.15
CA ARG A 108 -9.11 -20.45 10.62
C ARG A 108 -8.99 -19.27 9.63
N ARG A 109 -9.60 -19.35 8.43
CA ARG A 109 -9.56 -18.32 7.39
C ARG A 109 -10.73 -18.48 6.42
N GLU A 110 -11.92 -17.98 6.79
CA GLU A 110 -13.07 -17.93 5.87
C GLU A 110 -12.69 -17.12 4.61
N PRO A 111 -12.91 -17.63 3.39
CA PRO A 111 -12.72 -16.86 2.16
C PRO A 111 -13.52 -15.55 2.19
N THR A 112 -13.00 -14.50 1.56
CA THR A 112 -13.74 -13.23 1.47
C THR A 112 -15.05 -13.45 0.69
N ASN A 113 -16.18 -13.07 1.29
CA ASN A 113 -17.48 -13.16 0.64
C ASN A 113 -17.47 -12.37 -0.70
N PRO A 114 -18.02 -12.92 -1.81
CA PRO A 114 -18.08 -12.24 -3.10
C PRO A 114 -18.66 -10.80 -3.06
N ARG A 115 -19.58 -10.52 -2.14
CA ARG A 115 -20.13 -9.18 -1.92
C ARG A 115 -19.08 -8.23 -1.33
N THR A 116 -18.37 -8.64 -0.28
CA THR A 116 -17.26 -7.87 0.31
C THR A 116 -16.18 -7.59 -0.74
N GLU A 117 -15.90 -8.57 -1.59
CA GLU A 117 -14.95 -8.41 -2.70
C GLU A 117 -15.44 -7.38 -3.73
N ARG A 118 -16.72 -7.41 -4.12
CA ARG A 118 -17.32 -6.37 -4.97
C ARG A 118 -17.27 -4.98 -4.33
N ALA A 119 -17.56 -4.89 -3.03
CA ALA A 119 -17.49 -3.65 -2.27
C ALA A 119 -16.06 -3.10 -2.20
N ALA A 120 -15.05 -3.96 -1.99
CA ALA A 120 -13.65 -3.59 -1.99
C ALA A 120 -13.22 -3.05 -3.36
N ARG A 121 -13.59 -3.74 -4.45
CA ARG A 121 -13.33 -3.27 -5.83
C ARG A 121 -14.01 -1.93 -6.13
N GLN A 122 -15.24 -1.73 -5.68
CA GLN A 122 -15.91 -0.44 -5.84
C GLN A 122 -15.20 0.67 -5.06
N ALA A 123 -14.80 0.41 -3.81
CA ALA A 123 -14.07 1.38 -3.01
C ALA A 123 -12.72 1.76 -3.63
N MET A 124 -12.02 0.78 -4.22
CA MET A 124 -10.79 1.02 -4.97
C MET A 124 -11.03 1.89 -6.22
N ARG A 125 -12.09 1.63 -7.00
CA ARG A 125 -12.48 2.47 -8.14
C ARG A 125 -12.81 3.91 -7.74
N ASP A 126 -13.58 4.08 -6.67
CA ASP A 126 -13.92 5.41 -6.13
C ASP A 126 -12.65 6.19 -5.74
N VAL A 127 -11.69 5.51 -5.10
CA VAL A 127 -10.40 6.09 -4.72
C VAL A 127 -9.52 6.40 -5.93
N TYR A 128 -9.51 5.54 -6.94
CA TYR A 128 -8.82 5.79 -8.21
C TYR A 128 -9.33 7.06 -8.89
N ALA A 129 -10.66 7.16 -9.06
CA ALA A 129 -11.30 8.31 -9.68
C ALA A 129 -11.05 9.62 -8.92
N LEU A 130 -11.01 9.56 -7.58
CA LEU A 130 -10.63 10.71 -6.77
C LEU A 130 -9.16 11.10 -6.99
N ASN A 131 -8.25 10.13 -6.97
CA ASN A 131 -6.82 10.39 -7.15
C ASN A 131 -6.51 11.06 -8.49
N GLU A 132 -7.19 10.67 -9.57
CA GLU A 132 -7.07 11.30 -10.90
C GLU A 132 -7.34 12.81 -10.90
N THR A 133 -8.09 13.32 -9.92
CA THR A 133 -8.39 14.75 -9.81
C THR A 133 -7.41 15.52 -8.91
N VAL A 134 -6.59 14.84 -8.10
CA VAL A 134 -5.77 15.47 -7.06
C VAL A 134 -4.75 16.44 -7.64
N ALA A 135 -4.01 16.05 -8.69
CA ALA A 135 -3.03 16.94 -9.29
C ALA A 135 -3.68 18.19 -9.89
N LYS A 136 -4.77 18.01 -10.65
CA LYS A 136 -5.52 19.11 -11.28
C LYS A 136 -6.10 20.08 -10.25
N VAL A 137 -6.71 19.57 -9.18
CA VAL A 137 -7.28 20.41 -8.11
C VAL A 137 -6.17 21.20 -7.39
N SER A 138 -5.02 20.57 -7.17
CA SER A 138 -3.87 21.21 -6.53
C SER A 138 -3.28 22.32 -7.41
N GLU A 139 -3.12 22.07 -8.71
CA GLU A 139 -2.66 23.08 -9.68
C GLU A 139 -3.64 24.26 -9.78
N ASN A 140 -4.94 24.00 -9.83
CA ASN A 140 -5.96 25.06 -9.83
C ASN A 140 -5.90 25.92 -8.56
N LEU A 141 -5.62 25.31 -7.41
CA LEU A 141 -5.42 26.05 -6.17
C LEU A 141 -4.15 26.91 -6.23
N TYR A 142 -3.05 26.38 -6.76
CA TYR A 142 -1.81 27.14 -6.97
C TYR A 142 -2.07 28.40 -7.81
N VAL A 143 -2.75 28.25 -8.96
CA VAL A 143 -3.09 29.37 -9.84
C VAL A 143 -3.94 30.42 -9.11
N LYS A 144 -4.94 29.99 -8.33
CA LYS A 144 -5.76 30.92 -7.52
C LYS A 144 -4.93 31.69 -6.49
N VAL A 145 -4.01 31.02 -5.80
CA VAL A 145 -3.12 31.68 -4.83
C VAL A 145 -2.24 32.68 -5.55
N LYS A 146 -1.59 32.30 -6.67
CA LYS A 146 -0.77 33.18 -7.50
C LYS A 146 -1.51 34.46 -7.91
N MET A 147 -2.74 34.32 -8.43
CA MET A 147 -3.57 35.46 -8.83
C MET A 147 -3.91 36.37 -7.65
N GLN A 148 -4.19 35.79 -6.48
CA GLN A 148 -4.50 36.57 -5.28
C GLN A 148 -3.27 37.28 -4.70
N VAL A 149 -2.07 36.71 -4.84
CA VAL A 149 -0.81 37.40 -4.52
C VAL A 149 -0.63 38.61 -5.42
N GLY A 150 -0.78 38.45 -6.73
CA GLY A 150 -0.70 39.56 -7.69
C GLY A 150 -1.67 40.69 -7.36
N ALA A 151 -2.95 40.37 -7.13
CA ALA A 151 -3.97 41.36 -6.76
C ALA A 151 -3.63 42.12 -5.46
N ARG A 152 -3.07 41.42 -4.45
CA ARG A 152 -2.66 42.05 -3.18
C ARG A 152 -1.45 42.96 -3.34
N THR A 153 -0.47 42.56 -4.13
CA THR A 153 0.71 43.39 -4.42
C THR A 153 0.32 44.66 -5.18
N THR A 154 -0.62 44.57 -6.13
CA THR A 154 -1.15 45.77 -6.81
C THR A 154 -1.94 46.68 -5.84
N ALA A 155 -2.72 46.10 -4.93
CA ALA A 155 -3.50 46.87 -3.96
C ALA A 155 -2.65 47.54 -2.87
N ASN A 156 -1.43 47.04 -2.62
CA ASN A 156 -0.47 47.63 -1.68
C ASN A 156 0.94 47.69 -2.28
N PRO A 157 1.23 48.68 -3.16
CA PRO A 157 2.49 48.78 -3.89
C PRO A 157 3.76 48.94 -3.01
N GLY A 158 3.61 49.31 -1.73
CA GLY A 158 4.70 49.42 -0.77
C GLY A 158 4.85 48.24 0.20
N GLY A 159 3.98 47.22 0.10
CA GLY A 159 4.04 46.03 0.95
C GLY A 159 5.01 44.96 0.44
N LEU A 160 5.59 44.18 1.34
CA LEU A 160 6.42 43.04 0.95
C LEU A 160 5.55 41.96 0.28
N ARG A 161 5.95 41.50 -0.91
CA ARG A 161 5.22 40.44 -1.63
C ARG A 161 5.25 39.10 -0.89
N VAL A 162 6.25 38.84 -0.05
CA VAL A 162 6.25 37.71 0.91
C VAL A 162 5.03 37.77 1.85
N ASP A 163 4.62 38.96 2.28
CA ASP A 163 3.44 39.12 3.12
C ASP A 163 2.15 38.90 2.30
N ALA A 164 2.13 39.29 1.03
CA ALA A 164 1.03 38.98 0.12
C ALA A 164 0.89 37.46 -0.12
N VAL A 165 2.01 36.74 -0.27
CA VAL A 165 2.06 35.26 -0.32
C VAL A 165 1.51 34.66 0.96
N GLN A 166 1.99 35.10 2.12
CA GLN A 166 1.52 34.62 3.42
C GLN A 166 0.01 34.85 3.60
N GLN A 167 -0.50 36.03 3.27
CA GLN A 167 -1.93 36.36 3.39
C GLN A 167 -2.79 35.55 2.41
N ALA A 168 -2.33 35.34 1.18
CA ALA A 168 -3.05 34.52 0.20
C ALA A 168 -3.09 33.05 0.66
N LEU A 169 -1.98 32.52 1.19
CA LEU A 169 -1.93 31.20 1.80
C LEU A 169 -2.88 31.11 3.01
N ASP A 170 -2.90 32.11 3.91
CA ASP A 170 -3.77 32.11 5.09
C ASP A 170 -5.27 32.08 4.77
N VAL A 171 -5.68 32.63 3.62
CA VAL A 171 -7.06 32.62 3.14
C VAL A 171 -7.40 31.32 2.41
N LEU A 172 -6.53 30.88 1.50
CA LEU A 172 -6.82 29.79 0.57
C LEU A 172 -6.46 28.41 1.12
N THR A 173 -5.41 28.29 1.94
CA THR A 173 -5.02 27.02 2.57
C THR A 173 -5.82 26.72 3.84
N ALA A 174 -6.52 27.71 4.41
CA ALA A 174 -7.44 27.52 5.54
C ALA A 174 -8.48 26.42 5.29
N ARG A 175 -8.87 26.26 4.02
CA ARG A 175 -9.88 25.30 3.58
C ARG A 175 -9.26 23.95 3.16
N GLY A 176 -7.93 23.85 3.13
CA GLY A 176 -7.19 22.72 2.57
C GLY A 176 -7.24 22.68 1.04
N ILE A 177 -6.84 21.56 0.43
CA ILE A 177 -6.96 21.36 -1.02
C ILE A 177 -8.41 21.03 -1.31
N THR A 178 -9.15 22.03 -1.81
CA THR A 178 -10.59 21.96 -2.04
C THR A 178 -10.93 21.86 -3.52
N GLY A 179 -12.00 21.15 -3.83
CA GLY A 179 -12.39 20.78 -5.20
C GLY A 179 -13.25 19.51 -5.23
N PHE A 180 -13.33 18.81 -4.09
CA PHE A 180 -14.17 17.64 -3.88
C PHE A 180 -15.54 18.11 -3.41
N ARG A 181 -16.50 18.16 -4.34
CA ARG A 181 -17.87 18.60 -4.07
C ARG A 181 -18.77 17.40 -3.83
N ASP A 182 -19.54 17.41 -2.75
CA ASP A 182 -20.56 16.39 -2.53
C ASP A 182 -21.86 16.70 -3.31
N ARG A 183 -22.81 15.74 -3.33
CA ARG A 183 -24.12 15.93 -3.98
C ARG A 183 -24.93 17.08 -3.39
N GLY A 184 -24.68 17.44 -2.13
CA GLY A 184 -25.30 18.58 -1.46
C GLY A 184 -24.61 19.92 -1.76
N GLY A 185 -23.64 19.92 -2.67
CA GLY A 185 -22.93 21.10 -3.12
C GLY A 185 -21.85 21.61 -2.16
N LYS A 186 -21.55 20.90 -1.05
CA LYS A 186 -20.52 21.31 -0.08
C LYS A 186 -19.14 20.99 -0.64
N ASN A 187 -18.22 21.93 -0.44
CA ASN A 187 -16.82 21.77 -0.80
C ASN A 187 -16.03 21.18 0.36
N TRP A 188 -15.36 20.06 0.11
CA TRP A 188 -14.53 19.37 1.08
C TRP A 188 -13.05 19.55 0.76
N SER A 189 -12.23 19.54 1.81
CA SER A 189 -10.79 19.34 1.66
C SER A 189 -10.51 17.87 1.32
N LEU A 190 -9.42 17.59 0.61
CA LEU A 190 -8.98 16.23 0.25
C LEU A 190 -8.97 15.31 1.47
N ALA A 191 -8.29 15.73 2.53
CA ALA A 191 -8.15 14.93 3.75
C ALA A 191 -9.50 14.67 4.43
N THR A 192 -10.35 15.70 4.53
CA THR A 192 -11.65 15.61 5.21
C THR A 192 -12.64 14.75 4.43
N TYR A 193 -12.64 14.87 3.10
CA TYR A 193 -13.47 14.03 2.23
C TYR A 193 -13.07 12.56 2.37
N MET A 194 -11.77 12.26 2.31
CA MET A 194 -11.30 10.88 2.41
C MET A 194 -11.44 10.31 3.82
N GLU A 195 -11.33 11.11 4.88
CA GLU A 195 -11.70 10.70 6.24
C GLU A 195 -13.17 10.27 6.28
N MET A 196 -14.08 11.10 5.81
CA MET A 196 -15.51 10.80 5.82
C MET A 196 -15.83 9.57 4.95
N LYS A 197 -15.40 9.57 3.69
CA LYS A 197 -15.74 8.52 2.71
C LYS A 197 -15.18 7.16 3.13
N SER A 198 -13.91 7.07 3.52
CA SER A 198 -13.29 5.80 3.94
C SER A 198 -13.96 5.20 5.16
N ARG A 199 -14.28 6.03 6.17
CA ARG A 199 -15.01 5.59 7.36
C ARG A 199 -16.43 5.13 7.05
N THR A 200 -17.14 5.85 6.19
CA THR A 200 -18.49 5.46 5.77
C THR A 200 -18.47 4.12 5.05
N VAL A 201 -17.58 3.93 4.08
CA VAL A 201 -17.51 2.67 3.31
C VAL A 201 -17.15 1.48 4.22
N VAL A 202 -16.18 1.66 5.12
CA VAL A 202 -15.78 0.63 6.09
C VAL A 202 -16.91 0.28 7.06
N ASN A 203 -17.59 1.29 7.63
CA ASN A 203 -18.69 1.05 8.57
C ASN A 203 -19.89 0.42 7.87
N GLN A 204 -20.18 0.85 6.64
CA GLN A 204 -21.26 0.27 5.85
C GLN A 204 -20.99 -1.20 5.62
N GLU A 205 -19.80 -1.56 5.11
CA GLU A 205 -19.40 -2.95 4.86
C GLU A 205 -19.45 -3.81 6.12
N LEU A 206 -18.99 -3.28 7.27
CA LEU A 206 -19.05 -3.98 8.55
C LEU A 206 -20.48 -4.40 8.90
N ILE A 207 -21.40 -3.43 8.88
CA ILE A 207 -22.81 -3.65 9.24
C ILE A 207 -23.48 -4.57 8.21
N ASP A 208 -23.16 -4.36 6.95
CA ASP A 208 -23.71 -5.09 5.82
C ASP A 208 -23.30 -6.57 5.85
N SER A 209 -22.03 -6.86 6.09
CA SER A 209 -21.53 -8.23 6.26
C SER A 209 -22.10 -8.88 7.52
N HIS A 210 -22.29 -8.12 8.60
CA HIS A 210 -22.95 -8.61 9.82
C HIS A 210 -24.40 -9.01 9.57
N THR A 211 -25.20 -8.15 8.94
CA THR A 211 -26.63 -8.43 8.70
C THR A 211 -26.83 -9.52 7.66
N GLU A 212 -25.98 -9.62 6.64
CA GLU A 212 -26.00 -10.73 5.70
C GLU A 212 -25.72 -12.06 6.40
N ARG A 213 -24.69 -12.10 7.26
CA ARG A 213 -24.38 -13.29 8.05
C ARG A 213 -25.55 -13.67 8.97
N MET A 214 -26.21 -12.72 9.61
CA MET A 214 -27.42 -12.98 10.40
C MET A 214 -28.53 -13.66 9.57
N LYS A 215 -28.77 -13.19 8.34
CA LYS A 215 -29.73 -13.82 7.42
C LYS A 215 -29.32 -15.25 7.05
N GLU A 216 -28.04 -15.50 6.77
CA GLU A 216 -27.50 -16.85 6.50
C GLU A 216 -27.75 -17.82 7.68
N ARG A 217 -27.76 -17.30 8.91
CA ARG A 217 -28.03 -18.07 10.13
C ARG A 217 -29.51 -18.19 10.49
N GLY A 218 -30.41 -17.57 9.71
CA GLY A 218 -31.86 -17.63 9.91
C GLY A 218 -32.43 -16.54 10.81
N PHE A 219 -31.65 -15.50 11.15
CA PHE A 219 -32.11 -14.39 11.99
C PHE A 219 -32.45 -13.16 11.14
N ASN A 220 -33.74 -12.84 11.09
CA ASN A 220 -34.27 -11.76 10.25
C ASN A 220 -34.68 -10.50 11.05
N LEU A 221 -34.59 -10.53 12.37
CA LEU A 221 -34.94 -9.39 13.22
C LEU A 221 -33.72 -8.89 13.98
N LEU A 222 -33.60 -7.57 14.06
CA LEU A 222 -32.49 -6.87 14.67
C LEU A 222 -32.97 -5.91 15.75
N VAL A 223 -32.20 -5.76 16.82
CA VAL A 223 -32.39 -4.69 17.81
C VAL A 223 -31.30 -3.64 17.65
N VAL A 224 -31.69 -2.36 17.73
CA VAL A 224 -30.80 -1.21 17.56
C VAL A 224 -30.23 -0.76 18.90
N SER A 225 -28.92 -0.53 18.97
CA SER A 225 -28.25 0.03 20.15
C SER A 225 -28.73 1.45 20.48
N SER A 226 -28.64 1.88 21.74
CA SER A 226 -28.86 3.28 22.12
C SER A 226 -27.55 4.04 22.35
N HIS A 227 -27.57 5.36 22.15
CA HIS A 227 -26.46 6.27 22.45
C HIS A 227 -26.96 7.52 23.20
N PRO A 228 -26.26 7.99 24.24
CA PRO A 228 -26.73 9.10 25.09
C PRO A 228 -26.87 10.46 24.39
N ARG A 229 -26.32 10.59 23.17
CA ARG A 229 -26.27 11.82 22.37
C ARG A 229 -26.50 11.49 20.90
N SER A 230 -27.60 10.78 20.64
CA SER A 230 -28.00 10.32 19.32
C SER A 230 -28.20 11.48 18.34
N ALA A 231 -28.09 11.19 17.05
CA ALA A 231 -28.49 12.15 16.04
C ALA A 231 -30.02 12.11 15.86
N PRO A 232 -30.69 13.23 15.55
CA PRO A 232 -32.15 13.28 15.44
C PRO A 232 -32.74 12.21 14.50
N GLN A 233 -32.09 11.98 13.35
CA GLN A 233 -32.52 10.93 12.40
C GLN A 233 -32.34 9.48 12.89
N CYS A 234 -31.48 9.24 13.90
CA CYS A 234 -31.28 7.90 14.47
C CYS A 234 -32.17 7.62 15.67
N GLN A 235 -32.58 8.68 16.40
CA GLN A 235 -33.36 8.56 17.63
C GLN A 235 -34.60 7.67 17.48
N PRO A 236 -35.43 7.77 16.41
CA PRO A 236 -36.67 7.00 16.32
C PRO A 236 -36.49 5.48 16.28
N TYR A 237 -35.25 5.02 16.05
CA TYR A 237 -34.91 3.60 15.92
C TYR A 237 -34.18 3.05 17.14
N GLU A 238 -33.73 3.87 18.09
CA GLU A 238 -32.99 3.38 19.26
C GLU A 238 -33.84 2.44 20.12
N GLY A 239 -33.27 1.28 20.48
CA GLY A 239 -33.96 0.25 21.25
C GLY A 239 -35.16 -0.40 20.54
N GLN A 240 -35.37 -0.08 19.25
CA GLN A 240 -36.46 -0.64 18.44
C GLN A 240 -36.00 -1.86 17.64
N VAL A 241 -36.97 -2.66 17.21
CA VAL A 241 -36.75 -3.85 16.38
C VAL A 241 -36.94 -3.52 14.90
N LEU A 242 -35.94 -3.87 14.09
CA LEU A 242 -35.94 -3.72 12.64
C LEU A 242 -35.93 -5.08 11.95
N SER A 243 -36.60 -5.20 10.80
CA SER A 243 -36.59 -6.42 10.00
C SER A 243 -35.62 -6.36 8.81
N LEU A 244 -35.09 -7.54 8.43
CA LEU A 244 -34.16 -7.75 7.31
C LEU A 244 -34.81 -8.40 6.07
N ASP A 245 -36.02 -8.91 6.23
CA ASP A 245 -36.78 -9.69 5.23
C ASP A 245 -38.11 -9.03 4.83
N GLY A 246 -38.39 -7.84 5.35
CA GLY A 246 -39.64 -7.12 5.06
C GLY A 246 -40.79 -7.43 6.03
N THR A 247 -40.58 -8.29 7.04
CA THR A 247 -41.59 -8.54 8.08
C THR A 247 -42.00 -7.22 8.75
N SER A 248 -43.29 -7.03 8.98
CA SER A 248 -43.85 -5.80 9.57
C SER A 248 -45.00 -6.11 10.53
N GLY A 249 -45.42 -5.10 11.30
CA GLY A 249 -46.49 -5.24 12.29
C GLY A 249 -46.01 -5.81 13.62
N THR A 250 -46.96 -6.38 14.37
CA THR A 250 -46.67 -7.07 15.63
C THR A 250 -46.73 -8.57 15.37
N ILE A 251 -45.64 -9.27 15.66
CA ILE A 251 -45.56 -10.72 15.48
C ILE A 251 -45.45 -11.41 16.85
N GLU A 252 -45.90 -12.66 16.91
CA GLU A 252 -45.69 -13.54 18.06
C GLU A 252 -44.59 -14.54 17.74
N GLN A 253 -43.59 -14.67 18.62
CA GLN A 253 -42.58 -15.72 18.51
C GLN A 253 -42.50 -16.54 19.79
N LYS A 254 -42.14 -17.81 19.65
CA LYS A 254 -41.87 -18.67 20.80
C LYS A 254 -40.74 -18.07 21.63
N ASN A 255 -40.95 -17.94 22.93
CA ASN A 255 -39.94 -17.42 23.84
C ASN A 255 -38.70 -18.34 23.83
N ALA A 256 -37.54 -17.78 23.53
CA ALA A 256 -36.27 -18.52 23.54
C ALA A 256 -35.65 -18.58 24.95
N ALA A 257 -36.08 -17.70 25.87
CA ALA A 257 -35.57 -17.57 27.24
C ALA A 257 -36.49 -18.18 28.31
N GLY A 258 -37.61 -18.82 27.94
CA GLY A 258 -38.57 -19.39 28.88
C GLY A 258 -39.84 -19.96 28.22
N PRO A 259 -40.86 -20.37 28.99
CA PRO A 259 -42.14 -20.82 28.45
C PRO A 259 -42.96 -19.65 27.85
N GLY A 260 -43.86 -19.97 26.91
CA GLY A 260 -44.81 -19.02 26.31
C GLY A 260 -44.37 -18.37 24.99
N THR A 261 -45.13 -17.36 24.54
CA THR A 261 -44.85 -16.55 23.36
C THR A 261 -44.56 -15.10 23.74
N VAL A 262 -43.71 -14.44 22.97
CA VAL A 262 -43.36 -13.02 23.12
C VAL A 262 -43.89 -12.26 21.91
N ARG A 263 -44.65 -11.20 22.15
CA ARG A 263 -45.10 -10.26 21.13
C ARG A 263 -44.05 -9.18 20.93
N VAL A 264 -43.64 -8.95 19.69
CA VAL A 264 -42.71 -7.88 19.32
C VAL A 264 -43.28 -7.01 18.22
N LYS A 265 -43.20 -5.70 18.41
CA LYS A 265 -43.58 -4.71 17.39
C LYS A 265 -42.38 -4.36 16.55
N ILE A 266 -42.47 -4.58 15.24
CA ILE A 266 -41.44 -4.21 14.27
C ILE A 266 -41.64 -2.74 13.91
N LYS A 267 -40.60 -1.92 14.09
CA LYS A 267 -40.65 -0.48 13.85
C LYS A 267 -40.59 -0.14 12.35
N ALA A 268 -39.66 -0.77 11.63
CA ALA A 268 -39.43 -0.58 10.20
C ALA A 268 -38.53 -1.70 9.66
N THR A 269 -38.38 -1.80 8.34
CA THR A 269 -37.27 -2.55 7.75
C THR A 269 -35.97 -1.77 7.94
N LEU A 270 -34.82 -2.47 8.00
CA LEU A 270 -33.51 -1.80 8.05
C LEU A 270 -33.28 -0.88 6.84
N GLU A 271 -33.75 -1.31 5.66
CA GLU A 271 -33.68 -0.52 4.43
C GLU A 271 -34.50 0.77 4.52
N SER A 272 -35.76 0.69 4.98
CA SER A 272 -36.60 1.87 5.18
C SER A 272 -36.03 2.81 6.24
N ALA A 273 -35.45 2.28 7.30
CA ALA A 273 -34.78 3.10 8.32
C ALA A 273 -33.58 3.85 7.72
N ARG A 274 -32.76 3.17 6.92
CA ARG A 274 -31.63 3.78 6.21
C ARG A 274 -32.08 4.87 5.22
N ALA A 275 -33.17 4.63 4.50
CA ALA A 275 -33.76 5.62 3.60
C ALA A 275 -34.21 6.90 4.33
N GLN A 276 -34.62 6.79 5.59
CA GLN A 276 -34.99 7.91 6.46
C GLN A 276 -33.81 8.51 7.25
N GLY A 277 -32.57 8.05 7.00
CA GLY A 277 -31.35 8.63 7.56
C GLY A 277 -30.71 7.86 8.73
N PHE A 278 -31.23 6.70 9.10
CA PHE A 278 -30.54 5.79 10.01
C PHE A 278 -29.19 5.34 9.41
N GLN A 279 -28.17 5.15 10.25
CA GLN A 279 -26.80 4.79 9.81
C GLN A 279 -26.15 5.80 8.84
N HIS A 280 -26.49 7.09 8.96
CA HIS A 280 -25.83 8.18 8.23
C HIS A 280 -24.29 8.23 8.42
N PRO A 281 -23.54 9.00 7.61
CA PRO A 281 -22.11 9.17 7.79
C PRO A 281 -21.73 9.57 9.23
N ASN A 282 -20.75 8.87 9.80
CA ASN A 282 -20.31 8.99 11.21
C ASN A 282 -21.33 8.57 12.28
N CYS A 283 -22.38 7.85 11.92
CA CYS A 283 -23.26 7.16 12.86
C CYS A 283 -22.49 6.10 13.67
N ARG A 284 -22.95 5.85 14.91
CA ARG A 284 -22.37 4.87 15.84
C ARG A 284 -23.36 3.78 16.26
N HIS A 285 -24.55 3.77 15.66
CA HIS A 285 -25.56 2.77 15.96
C HIS A 285 -25.13 1.41 15.46
N ALA A 286 -25.19 0.45 16.37
CA ALA A 286 -25.03 -0.97 16.11
C ALA A 286 -26.40 -1.62 15.91
N VAL A 287 -26.37 -2.79 15.28
CA VAL A 287 -27.51 -3.70 15.21
C VAL A 287 -27.07 -5.07 15.69
N SER A 288 -27.90 -5.73 16.49
CA SER A 288 -27.70 -7.08 17.02
C SER A 288 -28.89 -7.96 16.68
N ALA A 289 -28.73 -9.28 16.76
CA ALA A 289 -29.85 -10.20 16.63
C ALA A 289 -30.91 -9.89 17.70
N TRP A 290 -32.18 -9.83 17.28
CA TRP A 290 -33.29 -9.82 18.21
C TRP A 290 -33.64 -11.27 18.58
N ILE A 291 -33.51 -11.59 19.86
CA ILE A 291 -33.76 -12.91 20.43
C ILE A 291 -35.07 -12.86 21.24
N PRO A 292 -36.10 -13.65 20.88
CA PRO A 292 -37.37 -13.67 21.58
C PRO A 292 -37.22 -13.91 23.08
N GLY A 293 -37.62 -12.93 23.90
CA GLY A 293 -37.61 -13.02 25.37
C GLY A 293 -36.26 -12.73 26.04
N ALA A 294 -35.17 -12.59 25.28
CA ALA A 294 -33.86 -12.19 25.81
C ALA A 294 -33.46 -10.76 25.44
N SER A 295 -33.83 -10.29 24.24
CA SER A 295 -33.51 -8.93 23.80
C SER A 295 -34.40 -7.89 24.49
N ARG A 296 -33.77 -6.79 24.94
CA ARG A 296 -34.46 -5.64 25.53
C ARG A 296 -34.84 -4.62 24.46
N THR A 297 -36.11 -4.26 24.40
CA THR A 297 -36.62 -3.15 23.58
C THR A 297 -37.07 -2.01 24.50
N PHE A 298 -36.70 -0.78 24.18
CA PHE A 298 -37.03 0.39 24.98
C PHE A 298 -37.05 1.65 24.10
N THR A 299 -37.71 2.69 24.59
CA THR A 299 -37.68 4.03 23.99
C THR A 299 -36.64 4.88 24.69
N THR A 300 -35.85 5.65 23.94
CA THR A 300 -34.88 6.61 24.49
C THR A 300 -35.40 8.03 24.38
N GLU A 301 -35.06 8.86 25.37
CA GLU A 301 -35.38 10.28 25.37
C GLU A 301 -34.42 11.07 24.46
N GLU A 302 -34.97 12.07 23.76
CA GLU A 302 -34.19 12.96 22.91
C GLU A 302 -33.25 13.84 23.73
N ASN A 303 -31.98 13.94 23.30
CA ASN A 303 -31.00 14.84 23.92
C ASN A 303 -30.45 15.85 22.89
N PRO A 304 -31.29 16.81 22.44
CA PRO A 304 -30.90 17.78 21.42
C PRO A 304 -29.76 18.68 21.88
N GLU A 305 -29.72 19.06 23.16
CA GLU A 305 -28.65 19.88 23.74
C GLU A 305 -27.31 19.14 23.76
N GLY A 306 -27.28 17.88 24.19
CA GLY A 306 -26.08 17.05 24.19
C GLY A 306 -25.56 16.75 22.78
N TYR A 307 -26.48 16.60 21.82
CA TYR A 307 -26.11 16.50 20.41
C TYR A 307 -25.51 17.81 19.89
N ALA A 308 -26.15 18.95 20.14
CA ALA A 308 -25.66 20.28 19.74
C ALA A 308 -24.28 20.59 20.36
N ALA A 309 -24.08 20.27 21.64
CA ALA A 309 -22.80 20.41 22.34
C ALA A 309 -21.71 19.54 21.70
N THR A 310 -22.05 18.32 21.24
CA THR A 310 -21.13 17.45 20.50
C THR A 310 -20.78 18.04 19.13
N GLN A 311 -21.74 18.64 18.42
CA GLN A 311 -21.46 19.30 17.13
C GLN A 311 -20.58 20.53 17.30
N LYS A 312 -20.81 21.33 18.36
CA LYS A 312 -19.98 22.49 18.71
C LYS A 312 -18.55 22.06 19.04
N LEU A 313 -18.35 20.99 19.82
CA LEU A 313 -17.02 20.43 20.06
C LEU A 313 -16.33 20.02 18.76
N ARG A 314 -17.02 19.32 17.84
CA ARG A 314 -16.46 18.95 16.53
C ARG A 314 -16.07 20.17 15.70
N ALA A 315 -16.82 21.27 15.79
CA ALA A 315 -16.46 22.53 15.13
C ALA A 315 -15.19 23.15 15.72
N MET A 316 -15.03 23.13 17.04
CA MET A 316 -13.79 23.58 17.70
C MET A 316 -12.59 22.69 17.34
N GLU A 317 -12.76 21.36 17.32
CA GLU A 317 -11.73 20.40 16.91
C GLU A 317 -11.22 20.69 15.48
N ARG A 318 -12.14 20.98 14.53
CA ARG A 318 -11.78 21.41 13.17
C ARG A 318 -11.04 22.75 13.17
N GLY A 319 -11.52 23.72 13.95
CA GLY A 319 -10.87 25.03 14.06
C GLY A 319 -9.43 24.96 14.58
N ILE A 320 -9.13 24.04 15.50
CA ILE A 320 -7.75 23.78 15.93
C ILE A 320 -6.90 23.17 14.81
N ARG A 321 -7.48 22.21 14.06
CA ARG A 321 -6.79 21.57 12.93
C ARG A 321 -6.42 22.58 11.86
N ASP A 322 -7.34 23.49 11.54
CA ASP A 322 -7.12 24.55 10.55
C ASP A 322 -6.01 25.50 11.01
N THR A 323 -5.99 25.91 12.28
CA THR A 323 -4.89 26.72 12.85
C THR A 323 -3.55 26.00 12.76
N LYS A 324 -3.49 24.69 13.06
CA LYS A 324 -2.24 23.92 12.94
C LYS A 324 -1.80 23.76 11.48
N ARG A 325 -2.72 23.58 10.54
CA ARG A 325 -2.43 23.55 9.10
C ARG A 325 -1.83 24.88 8.65
N LYS A 326 -2.42 26.01 9.06
CA LYS A 326 -1.87 27.36 8.81
C LYS A 326 -0.47 27.51 9.40
N GLN A 327 -0.27 27.06 10.62
CA GLN A 327 1.04 27.11 11.27
C GLN A 327 2.11 26.31 10.49
N SER A 328 1.75 25.16 9.91
CA SER A 328 2.69 24.34 9.13
C SER A 328 3.07 24.91 7.77
N VAL A 329 2.21 25.73 7.16
CA VAL A 329 2.44 26.33 5.83
C VAL A 329 2.87 27.80 5.90
N ALA A 330 3.01 28.35 7.11
CA ALA A 330 3.44 29.72 7.32
C ALA A 330 4.90 29.92 6.86
N VAL A 331 5.09 30.91 5.99
CA VAL A 331 6.39 31.30 5.41
C VAL A 331 7.12 32.34 6.27
N THR A 332 6.40 33.12 7.10
CA THR A 332 7.04 34.10 8.02
C THR A 332 7.11 33.60 9.47
N PRO A 333 8.17 33.95 10.23
CA PRO A 333 8.25 33.66 11.67
C PRO A 333 7.12 34.30 12.49
N GLU A 334 6.68 35.49 12.10
CA GLU A 334 5.59 36.20 12.78
C GLU A 334 4.24 35.48 12.61
N ALA A 335 3.91 35.03 11.39
CA ALA A 335 2.72 34.23 11.16
C ALA A 335 2.72 32.94 11.99
N LYS A 336 3.88 32.27 12.15
CA LYS A 336 4.01 31.10 13.04
C LYS A 336 3.70 31.43 14.50
N ARG A 337 4.14 32.58 15.01
CA ARG A 337 3.86 33.04 16.39
C ARG A 337 2.38 33.35 16.59
N VAL A 338 1.75 34.04 15.64
CA VAL A 338 0.31 34.38 15.67
C VAL A 338 -0.53 33.10 15.73
N GLN A 339 -0.25 32.10 14.88
CA GLN A 339 -0.99 30.83 14.92
C GLN A 339 -0.74 30.06 16.22
N ALA A 340 0.47 30.10 16.77
CA ALA A 340 0.77 29.47 18.07
C ALA A 340 -0.02 30.11 19.23
N ALA A 341 -0.17 31.43 19.25
CA ALA A 341 -0.99 32.14 20.24
C ALA A 341 -2.48 31.77 20.09
N ARG A 342 -3.01 31.76 18.86
CA ARG A 342 -4.38 31.35 18.56
C ARG A 342 -4.67 29.91 19.00
N LEU A 343 -3.71 29.00 18.79
CA LEU A 343 -3.82 27.60 19.19
C LEU A 343 -4.02 27.46 20.70
N ARG A 344 -3.30 28.23 21.52
CA ARG A 344 -3.45 28.22 22.98
C ARG A 344 -4.85 28.65 23.42
N VAL A 345 -5.40 29.69 22.79
CA VAL A 345 -6.76 30.18 23.05
C VAL A 345 -7.80 29.12 22.68
N GLN A 346 -7.70 28.51 21.50
CA GLN A 346 -8.63 27.47 21.06
C GLN A 346 -8.56 26.22 21.95
N GLN A 347 -7.36 25.82 22.39
CA GLN A 347 -7.18 24.71 23.32
C GLN A 347 -7.76 24.99 24.70
N LYS A 348 -7.77 26.24 25.16
CA LYS A 348 -8.50 26.65 26.37
C LYS A 348 -10.01 26.55 26.13
N ALA A 349 -10.52 27.08 25.03
CA ALA A 349 -11.95 27.03 24.70
C ALA A 349 -12.50 25.59 24.62
N ILE A 350 -11.75 24.64 24.06
CA ILE A 350 -12.13 23.22 24.09
C ILE A 350 -12.20 22.70 25.52
N ARG A 351 -11.21 23.00 26.37
CA ARG A 351 -11.19 22.56 27.78
C ARG A 351 -12.40 23.11 28.55
N ASP A 352 -12.77 24.36 28.32
CA ASP A 352 -13.92 24.97 28.96
C ASP A 352 -15.23 24.31 28.47
N HIS A 353 -15.36 24.12 27.14
CA HIS A 353 -16.55 23.50 26.53
C HIS A 353 -16.76 22.03 26.94
N ILE A 354 -15.68 21.25 27.09
CA ILE A 354 -15.80 19.85 27.53
C ILE A 354 -16.23 19.74 28.99
N THR A 355 -15.77 20.65 29.85
CA THR A 355 -16.13 20.67 31.28
C THR A 355 -17.59 21.06 31.46
N VAL A 356 -18.08 22.06 30.72
CA VAL A 356 -19.47 22.52 30.81
C VAL A 356 -20.49 21.46 30.37
N HIS A 357 -20.14 20.65 29.37
CA HIS A 357 -21.09 19.71 28.73
C HIS A 357 -20.78 18.22 28.95
N ASP A 358 -19.88 17.90 29.88
CA ASP A 358 -19.38 16.54 30.17
C ASP A 358 -19.04 15.74 28.89
N LEU A 359 -18.16 16.33 28.07
CA LEU A 359 -17.71 15.75 26.80
C LEU A 359 -16.30 15.16 26.92
N LYS A 360 -16.08 14.02 26.27
CA LYS A 360 -14.73 13.42 26.19
C LYS A 360 -13.88 14.13 25.13
N ARG A 361 -12.80 14.79 25.54
CA ARG A 361 -11.80 15.34 24.61
C ARG A 361 -11.12 14.22 23.81
N ARG A 362 -10.91 14.44 22.52
CA ARG A 362 -10.22 13.51 21.62
C ARG A 362 -9.03 14.19 20.94
N PRO A 363 -7.86 14.28 21.60
CA PRO A 363 -6.70 15.02 21.10
C PRO A 363 -6.25 14.63 19.69
N LYS A 364 -6.48 13.37 19.28
CA LYS A 364 -6.23 12.89 17.91
C LYS A 364 -6.93 13.75 16.85
N ARG A 365 -8.19 14.12 17.06
CA ARG A 365 -9.01 14.90 16.11
C ARG A 365 -8.54 16.33 15.89
N GLU A 366 -7.74 16.84 16.81
CA GLU A 366 -7.13 18.16 16.77
C GLU A 366 -5.81 18.17 15.99
N ARG A 367 -5.27 17.02 15.58
CA ARG A 367 -4.03 16.95 14.80
C ARG A 367 -4.29 17.15 13.30
N VAL A 368 -3.30 17.68 12.57
CA VAL A 368 -3.40 17.92 11.11
C VAL A 368 -3.55 16.61 10.34
N ASP A 369 -2.89 15.55 10.82
CA ASP A 369 -3.00 14.17 10.34
C ASP A 369 -4.16 13.39 10.98
N LEU A 370 -5.08 14.06 11.68
CA LEU A 370 -6.20 13.45 12.40
C LEU A 370 -5.80 12.43 13.50
N GLY A 371 -4.50 12.33 13.82
CA GLY A 371 -3.96 11.41 14.80
C GLY A 371 -3.98 9.94 14.37
N TYR A 372 -4.03 9.70 13.05
CA TYR A 372 -3.89 8.39 12.45
C TYR A 372 -2.42 8.17 12.08
N THR A 373 -1.84 7.04 12.49
CA THR A 373 -0.49 6.61 12.07
C THR A 373 -0.57 5.32 11.27
N ILE A 374 0.31 5.14 10.29
CA ILE A 374 0.42 3.87 9.55
C ILE A 374 0.88 2.80 10.55
N GLY A 375 0.08 1.75 10.73
CA GLY A 375 0.37 0.66 11.67
C GLY A 375 -0.20 0.84 13.08
N ASP A 376 -1.25 1.65 13.26
CA ASP A 376 -2.04 1.74 14.51
C ASP A 376 -2.95 0.51 14.78
N VAL A 377 -2.73 -0.61 14.07
CA VAL A 377 -3.43 -1.87 14.34
C VAL A 377 -2.40 -2.99 14.47
N ARG A 378 -2.20 -3.49 15.70
CA ARG A 378 -1.67 -4.85 15.89
C ARG A 378 -2.75 -5.86 15.49
N PRO A 379 -2.39 -7.07 15.03
CA PRO A 379 -3.33 -8.07 14.50
C PRO A 379 -4.47 -8.50 15.46
N ASP A 380 -4.40 -8.12 16.74
CA ASP A 380 -5.15 -8.70 17.85
C ASP A 380 -5.93 -7.70 18.74
N GLY A 381 -5.99 -6.40 18.40
CA GLY A 381 -6.99 -5.49 18.99
C GLY A 381 -6.85 -5.11 20.48
N VAL A 382 -5.78 -5.50 21.19
CA VAL A 382 -5.55 -5.12 22.59
C VAL A 382 -4.69 -3.84 22.69
N LYS A 383 -5.11 -2.88 23.54
CA LYS A 383 -4.30 -1.69 23.88
C LYS A 383 -2.98 -2.12 24.55
N PRO A 384 -1.82 -1.53 24.20
CA PRO A 384 -0.61 -1.72 25.01
C PRO A 384 -0.86 -1.17 26.43
N PRO A 385 -0.47 -1.91 27.49
CA PRO A 385 -0.44 -1.34 28.83
C PRO A 385 0.57 -0.18 28.86
N THR A 386 0.20 0.91 29.52
CA THR A 386 1.10 2.04 29.79
C THR A 386 2.26 1.57 30.66
N LEU A 387 3.47 1.47 30.09
CA LEU A 387 4.68 1.23 30.89
C LEU A 387 4.97 2.47 31.75
N PRO A 388 5.24 2.32 33.06
CA PRO A 388 5.66 3.42 33.92
C PRO A 388 6.99 4.00 33.42
N LYS A 389 7.14 5.33 33.51
CA LYS A 389 8.42 6.00 33.21
C LYS A 389 9.50 5.50 34.18
N PRO A 390 10.68 5.04 33.73
CA PRO A 390 11.78 4.75 34.64
C PRO A 390 12.34 6.06 35.22
N LYS A 391 12.46 6.11 36.56
CA LYS A 391 13.26 7.12 37.26
C LYS A 391 14.75 6.88 36.94
N PRO A 392 15.57 7.93 36.83
CA PRO A 392 17.01 7.77 36.67
C PRO A 392 17.64 7.30 37.99
N THR A 393 18.49 6.28 37.94
CA THR A 393 19.32 5.82 39.06
C THR A 393 20.79 6.16 38.77
N PRO A 394 21.61 6.56 39.78
CA PRO A 394 22.97 7.08 39.57
C PRO A 394 23.99 6.01 39.20
N PRO A 395 25.18 6.38 38.68
CA PRO A 395 26.19 5.43 38.21
C PRO A 395 26.91 4.74 39.37
N ALA A 396 27.04 3.41 39.29
CA ALA A 396 27.85 2.61 40.21
C ALA A 396 29.29 2.46 39.68
N ALA A 397 30.25 2.56 40.60
CA ALA A 397 31.69 2.46 40.42
C ALA A 397 32.15 1.02 40.08
N PRO A 398 33.40 0.83 39.58
CA PRO A 398 33.86 -0.44 39.03
C PRO A 398 34.46 -1.37 40.09
N THR A 399 34.30 -2.68 39.89
CA THR A 399 35.04 -3.72 40.61
C THR A 399 35.60 -4.77 39.63
N PRO A 400 36.66 -5.52 40.01
CA PRO A 400 37.77 -5.83 39.12
C PRO A 400 37.73 -7.22 38.46
N LYS A 401 38.57 -7.32 37.42
CA LYS A 401 38.81 -8.45 36.52
C LYS A 401 39.23 -9.74 37.24
N VAL A 402 38.70 -10.87 36.75
CA VAL A 402 39.31 -12.20 36.88
C VAL A 402 39.60 -12.74 35.47
N ALA A 403 40.73 -13.44 35.37
CA ALA A 403 41.51 -13.73 34.17
C ALA A 403 40.84 -14.64 33.12
N SER A 404 41.27 -14.42 31.89
CA SER A 404 40.84 -15.02 30.63
C SER A 404 41.30 -16.46 30.43
N ALA A 405 40.36 -17.34 30.08
CA ALA A 405 40.64 -18.50 29.21
C ALA A 405 40.32 -18.09 27.76
N THR A 406 41.28 -18.25 26.86
CA THR A 406 41.20 -17.86 25.45
C THR A 406 40.13 -18.69 24.73
N PRO A 407 39.08 -18.09 24.12
CA PRO A 407 38.14 -18.85 23.30
C PRO A 407 38.76 -19.17 21.94
N LYS A 408 38.66 -20.43 21.51
CA LYS A 408 38.86 -20.83 20.11
C LYS A 408 38.04 -19.91 19.19
N PRO A 409 38.55 -19.55 18.00
CA PRO A 409 37.80 -18.70 17.07
C PRO A 409 36.46 -19.37 16.73
N LYS A 410 35.35 -18.69 17.07
CA LYS A 410 34.02 -19.14 16.65
C LYS A 410 33.98 -19.19 15.12
N PRO A 411 33.50 -20.27 14.50
CA PRO A 411 33.25 -20.27 13.07
C PRO A 411 32.33 -19.10 12.71
N LYS A 412 32.62 -18.44 11.59
CA LYS A 412 31.80 -17.34 11.05
C LYS A 412 30.35 -17.83 11.00
N ALA A 413 29.44 -17.10 11.66
CA ALA A 413 28.02 -17.46 11.62
C ALA A 413 27.56 -17.41 10.16
N THR A 414 27.12 -18.55 9.63
CA THR A 414 26.56 -18.66 8.29
C THR A 414 25.10 -18.21 8.31
N LEU A 415 24.66 -17.55 7.25
CA LEU A 415 23.32 -17.05 7.04
C LEU A 415 22.38 -18.20 6.67
N LEU A 416 22.82 -19.11 5.80
CA LEU A 416 22.01 -20.25 5.36
C LEU A 416 21.97 -21.37 6.41
N SER A 417 20.78 -21.92 6.62
CA SER A 417 20.58 -23.09 7.47
C SER A 417 21.16 -24.37 6.84
N ASP A 418 21.44 -25.37 7.66
CA ASP A 418 21.92 -26.67 7.19
C ASP A 418 20.90 -27.34 6.25
N SER A 419 19.61 -27.22 6.55
CA SER A 419 18.52 -27.71 5.69
C SER A 419 18.50 -27.02 4.32
N THR A 420 18.74 -25.71 4.27
CA THR A 420 18.82 -24.98 2.99
C THR A 420 20.03 -25.45 2.18
N ARG A 421 21.19 -25.63 2.82
CA ARG A 421 22.40 -26.15 2.15
C ARG A 421 22.19 -27.55 1.59
N GLU A 422 21.58 -28.44 2.36
CA GLU A 422 21.27 -29.80 1.90
C GLU A 422 20.30 -29.79 0.72
N LEU A 423 19.25 -28.96 0.77
CA LEU A 423 18.30 -28.81 -0.33
C LEU A 423 18.96 -28.30 -1.62
N ILE A 424 19.91 -27.36 -1.51
CA ILE A 424 20.69 -26.85 -2.66
C ILE A 424 21.50 -27.99 -3.29
N GLU A 425 22.23 -28.76 -2.49
CA GLU A 425 23.05 -29.87 -3.00
C GLU A 425 22.19 -30.94 -3.68
N GLN A 426 21.03 -31.28 -3.09
CA GLN A 426 20.08 -32.20 -3.70
C GLN A 426 19.56 -31.65 -5.05
N ALA A 427 19.17 -30.38 -5.11
CA ALA A 427 18.69 -29.74 -6.33
C ALA A 427 19.74 -29.71 -7.45
N ARG A 428 21.03 -29.52 -7.14
CA ARG A 428 22.13 -29.55 -8.12
C ARG A 428 22.29 -30.91 -8.81
N THR A 429 21.79 -31.99 -8.20
CA THR A 429 21.84 -33.33 -8.81
C THR A 429 20.71 -33.59 -9.80
N THR A 430 19.61 -32.84 -9.74
CA THR A 430 18.40 -33.09 -10.52
C THR A 430 18.23 -32.15 -11.72
N LEU A 431 18.88 -30.99 -11.70
CA LEU A 431 18.82 -30.01 -12.78
C LEU A 431 19.81 -30.33 -13.92
N PRO A 432 19.44 -30.09 -15.19
CA PRO A 432 20.37 -30.20 -16.31
C PRO A 432 21.54 -29.23 -16.17
N LYS A 433 22.75 -29.70 -16.46
CA LYS A 433 24.00 -28.94 -16.28
C LYS A 433 24.45 -28.15 -17.50
N ASP A 434 23.93 -28.48 -18.68
CA ASP A 434 24.34 -27.88 -19.94
C ASP A 434 23.15 -27.54 -20.85
N ARG A 435 23.44 -26.80 -21.93
CA ARG A 435 22.43 -26.37 -22.90
C ARG A 435 21.71 -27.53 -23.58
N ALA A 436 22.39 -28.65 -23.81
CA ALA A 436 21.78 -29.81 -24.46
C ALA A 436 20.71 -30.45 -23.58
N GLY A 437 20.94 -30.53 -22.27
CA GLY A 437 19.97 -31.06 -21.31
C GLY A 437 18.72 -30.20 -21.16
N TRP A 438 18.82 -28.87 -21.37
CA TRP A 438 17.68 -27.95 -21.37
C TRP A 438 16.93 -27.93 -22.71
N LEU A 439 17.65 -27.98 -23.84
CA LEU A 439 17.07 -28.05 -25.20
C LEU A 439 16.68 -29.48 -25.61
N ASP A 440 16.22 -30.29 -24.67
CA ASP A 440 15.83 -31.67 -24.93
C ASP A 440 14.63 -31.72 -25.90
N THR A 441 14.94 -31.84 -27.19
CA THR A 441 13.97 -31.86 -28.30
C THR A 441 13.00 -33.03 -28.25
N THR A 442 13.21 -33.99 -27.34
CA THR A 442 12.27 -35.10 -27.11
C THR A 442 11.09 -34.72 -26.22
N ILE A 443 11.16 -33.57 -25.52
CA ILE A 443 10.09 -33.07 -24.66
C ILE A 443 8.88 -32.67 -25.52
N LYS A 444 7.79 -33.42 -25.38
CA LYS A 444 6.50 -33.09 -25.99
C LYS A 444 5.71 -32.16 -25.07
N TYR A 445 5.32 -31.01 -25.61
CA TYR A 445 4.43 -30.08 -24.94
C TYR A 445 3.00 -30.66 -24.87
N PRO A 446 2.44 -30.88 -23.67
CA PRO A 446 1.02 -31.17 -23.54
C PRO A 446 0.20 -30.00 -24.11
N ARG A 447 -1.01 -30.27 -24.57
CA ARG A 447 -1.91 -29.26 -25.12
C ARG A 447 -3.19 -29.19 -24.33
N ASP A 448 -3.71 -27.99 -24.13
CA ASP A 448 -5.05 -27.81 -23.56
C ASP A 448 -6.15 -28.07 -24.60
N VAL A 449 -7.41 -27.86 -24.18
CA VAL A 449 -8.59 -28.03 -25.03
C VAL A 449 -8.63 -27.08 -26.24
N ASN A 450 -7.88 -25.97 -26.20
CA ASN A 450 -7.76 -24.99 -27.28
C ASN A 450 -6.51 -25.22 -28.14
N GLY A 451 -5.74 -26.27 -27.85
CA GLY A 451 -4.50 -26.60 -28.56
C GLY A 451 -3.27 -25.81 -28.12
N ALA A 452 -3.38 -24.96 -27.09
CA ALA A 452 -2.28 -24.16 -26.55
C ALA A 452 -1.26 -25.06 -25.85
N LYS A 453 0.02 -24.73 -25.93
CA LYS A 453 1.10 -25.53 -25.32
C LYS A 453 1.15 -25.28 -23.81
N LEU A 454 1.12 -26.34 -23.02
CA LEU A 454 1.21 -26.33 -21.56
C LEU A 454 2.60 -26.78 -21.09
N VAL A 455 2.91 -26.57 -19.81
CA VAL A 455 4.20 -26.93 -19.21
C VAL A 455 4.39 -28.45 -19.20
N PRO A 456 5.47 -28.99 -19.79
CA PRO A 456 5.80 -30.40 -19.66
C PRO A 456 6.15 -30.78 -18.21
N GLU A 457 5.75 -31.97 -17.78
CA GLU A 457 5.95 -32.45 -16.40
C GLU A 457 7.41 -32.39 -15.93
N LYS A 458 8.35 -32.74 -16.81
CA LYS A 458 9.80 -32.65 -16.54
C LYS A 458 10.23 -31.22 -16.22
N LEU A 459 9.74 -30.25 -17.00
CA LEU A 459 10.07 -28.85 -16.82
C LEU A 459 9.37 -28.26 -15.58
N GLN A 460 8.14 -28.68 -15.28
CA GLN A 460 7.46 -28.34 -14.04
C GLN A 460 8.25 -28.80 -12.81
N ARG A 461 8.80 -30.04 -12.81
CA ARG A 461 9.65 -30.52 -11.71
C ARG A 461 10.92 -29.68 -11.52
N HIS A 462 11.52 -29.22 -12.62
CA HIS A 462 12.69 -28.32 -12.55
C HIS A 462 12.31 -26.96 -11.95
N LEU A 463 11.15 -26.41 -12.32
CA LEU A 463 10.61 -25.20 -11.70
C LEU A 463 10.33 -25.40 -10.21
N ASP A 464 9.64 -26.48 -9.82
CA ASP A 464 9.28 -26.75 -8.42
C ASP A 464 10.53 -26.89 -7.54
N THR A 465 11.58 -27.53 -8.06
CA THR A 465 12.89 -27.63 -7.41
C THR A 465 13.51 -26.25 -7.22
N THR A 466 13.50 -25.42 -8.28
CA THR A 466 14.05 -24.07 -8.28
C THR A 466 13.33 -23.18 -7.27
N LEU A 467 12.00 -23.18 -7.29
CA LEU A 467 11.16 -22.43 -6.33
C LEU A 467 11.40 -22.88 -4.90
N SER A 468 11.53 -24.20 -4.66
CA SER A 468 11.77 -24.73 -3.31
C SER A 468 13.10 -24.25 -2.73
N VAL A 469 14.17 -24.29 -3.53
CA VAL A 469 15.49 -23.76 -3.12
C VAL A 469 15.43 -22.26 -2.88
N GLY A 470 14.87 -21.51 -3.84
CA GLY A 470 14.79 -20.06 -3.74
C GLY A 470 13.96 -19.59 -2.55
N LYS A 471 12.86 -20.29 -2.25
CA LYS A 471 12.08 -20.07 -1.03
C LYS A 471 12.89 -20.35 0.23
N SER A 472 13.63 -21.45 0.29
CA SER A 472 14.45 -21.79 1.47
C SER A 472 15.53 -20.73 1.74
N ILE A 473 16.25 -20.29 0.70
CA ILE A 473 17.25 -19.22 0.81
C ILE A 473 16.60 -17.90 1.24
N ARG A 474 15.46 -17.55 0.62
CA ARG A 474 14.71 -16.33 0.93
C ARG A 474 14.25 -16.33 2.39
N ASP A 475 13.69 -17.44 2.87
CA ASP A 475 13.18 -17.56 4.24
C ASP A 475 14.32 -17.39 5.27
N ASP A 476 15.50 -17.97 5.03
CA ASP A 476 16.69 -17.75 5.86
C ASP A 476 17.14 -16.28 5.85
N ALA A 477 17.16 -15.64 4.68
CA ALA A 477 17.48 -14.22 4.55
C ALA A 477 16.46 -13.31 5.26
N MET A 478 15.17 -13.62 5.17
CA MET A 478 14.12 -12.87 5.86
C MET A 478 14.24 -13.01 7.38
N LEU A 479 14.55 -14.21 7.89
CA LEU A 479 14.85 -14.41 9.31
C LEU A 479 16.05 -13.58 9.78
N ARG A 480 17.04 -13.35 8.91
CA ARG A 480 18.18 -12.47 9.17
C ARG A 480 17.77 -11.01 9.17
N ILE A 481 17.01 -10.55 8.18
CA ILE A 481 16.46 -9.18 8.08
C ILE A 481 15.63 -8.84 9.33
N ASP A 482 14.75 -9.75 9.74
CA ASP A 482 13.91 -9.60 10.94
C ASP A 482 14.70 -9.47 12.24
N LYS A 483 15.98 -9.87 12.23
CA LYS A 483 16.89 -9.77 13.38
C LYS A 483 17.96 -8.68 13.20
N ASP A 484 18.07 -8.07 12.02
CA ASP A 484 19.10 -7.08 11.71
C ASP A 484 18.86 -5.78 12.48
N ALA A 485 19.88 -5.35 13.24
CA ALA A 485 19.78 -4.18 14.11
C ALA A 485 19.67 -2.86 13.31
N VAL A 486 20.29 -2.80 12.12
CA VAL A 486 20.26 -1.61 11.25
C VAL A 486 18.87 -1.46 10.66
N VAL A 487 18.32 -2.53 10.09
CA VAL A 487 16.96 -2.56 9.54
C VAL A 487 15.94 -2.16 10.61
N LYS A 488 16.01 -2.75 11.81
CA LYS A 488 15.11 -2.39 12.93
C LYS A 488 15.19 -0.92 13.32
N LYS A 489 16.39 -0.36 13.38
CA LYS A 489 16.61 1.05 13.72
C LYS A 489 16.00 1.97 12.66
N LEU A 490 16.22 1.66 11.39
CA LEU A 490 15.67 2.42 10.26
C LEU A 490 14.14 2.33 10.19
N GLN A 491 13.56 1.14 10.36
CA GLN A 491 12.11 0.94 10.41
C GLN A 491 11.47 1.71 11.58
N ALA A 492 12.12 1.73 12.75
CA ALA A 492 11.66 2.53 13.89
C ALA A 492 11.72 4.04 13.59
N ALA A 493 12.73 4.50 12.87
CA ALA A 493 12.86 5.89 12.43
C ALA A 493 11.80 6.26 11.37
N ASP A 494 11.54 5.41 10.37
CA ASP A 494 10.44 5.59 9.40
C ASP A 494 9.11 5.73 10.13
N LYS A 495 8.83 4.82 11.07
CA LYS A 495 7.61 4.86 11.89
C LYS A 495 7.49 6.16 12.68
N LYS A 496 8.59 6.67 13.23
CA LYS A 496 8.62 7.95 13.97
C LYS A 496 8.33 9.15 13.06
N LEU A 497 8.89 9.18 11.84
CA LEU A 497 8.61 10.24 10.86
C LEU A 497 7.13 10.25 10.46
N ILE A 498 6.56 9.08 10.18
CA ILE A 498 5.13 8.95 9.91
C ILE A 498 4.32 9.48 11.10
N ALA A 499 4.66 9.07 12.32
CA ALA A 499 3.98 9.49 13.54
C ALA A 499 4.03 11.01 13.79
N ASN A 500 5.03 11.70 13.23
CA ASN A 500 5.21 13.15 13.32
C ASN A 500 4.63 13.92 12.12
N GLY A 501 3.86 13.27 11.23
CA GLY A 501 3.30 13.90 10.03
C GLY A 501 4.31 14.13 8.91
N GLN A 502 5.48 13.52 8.98
CA GLN A 502 6.57 13.61 7.98
C GLN A 502 6.54 12.41 7.03
N ALA A 503 5.34 11.89 6.73
CA ALA A 503 5.15 10.69 5.93
C ALA A 503 5.64 10.78 4.47
N PHE A 504 6.03 11.95 3.97
CA PHE A 504 6.71 12.07 2.68
C PHE A 504 7.86 13.09 2.74
N SER A 505 8.52 13.22 3.89
CA SER A 505 9.72 14.04 3.96
C SER A 505 10.85 13.40 3.14
N PRO A 506 11.77 14.19 2.55
CA PRO A 506 12.95 13.65 1.87
C PRO A 506 13.76 12.69 2.77
N VAL A 507 13.86 13.00 4.06
CA VAL A 507 14.51 12.16 5.09
C VAL A 507 13.86 10.76 5.18
N ARG A 508 12.54 10.68 5.00
CA ARG A 508 11.84 9.39 5.00
C ARG A 508 12.22 8.57 3.76
N ASP A 509 12.38 9.23 2.64
CA ASP A 509 12.74 8.61 1.36
C ASP A 509 14.16 8.03 1.42
N GLU A 510 15.08 8.76 2.06
CA GLU A 510 16.43 8.30 2.40
C GLU A 510 16.39 7.05 3.30
N ILE A 511 15.63 7.09 4.40
CA ILE A 511 15.49 5.92 5.29
C ILE A 511 14.95 4.69 4.54
N ARG A 512 13.99 4.89 3.63
CA ARG A 512 13.44 3.78 2.83
C ARG A 512 14.47 3.19 1.86
N ARG A 513 15.28 4.03 1.22
CA ARG A 513 16.42 3.56 0.41
C ARG A 513 17.40 2.77 1.25
N ASP A 514 17.75 3.26 2.45
CA ASP A 514 18.71 2.59 3.33
C ASP A 514 18.19 1.22 3.82
N ILE A 515 16.88 1.11 4.08
CA ILE A 515 16.25 -0.19 4.38
C ILE A 515 16.38 -1.11 3.16
N ALA A 516 15.96 -0.66 1.98
CA ALA A 516 16.01 -1.47 0.75
C ALA A 516 17.45 -1.94 0.43
N ARG A 517 18.43 -1.04 0.56
CA ARG A 517 19.86 -1.36 0.40
C ARG A 517 20.33 -2.42 1.37
N ARG A 518 19.95 -2.31 2.65
CA ARG A 518 20.37 -3.30 3.65
C ARG A 518 19.71 -4.65 3.43
N GLU A 519 18.43 -4.67 3.06
CA GLU A 519 17.72 -5.91 2.74
C GLU A 519 18.31 -6.60 1.49
N SER A 520 18.56 -5.83 0.42
CA SER A 520 19.24 -6.31 -0.79
C SER A 520 20.64 -6.86 -0.50
N ALA A 521 21.41 -6.19 0.36
CA ALA A 521 22.72 -6.67 0.79
C ALA A 521 22.64 -8.01 1.55
N ILE A 522 21.63 -8.22 2.41
CA ILE A 522 21.45 -9.50 3.12
C ILE A 522 21.08 -10.62 2.15
N LEU A 523 20.29 -10.34 1.12
CA LEU A 523 19.99 -11.32 0.06
C LEU A 523 21.24 -11.68 -0.76
N GLN A 524 22.07 -10.69 -1.09
CA GLN A 524 23.37 -10.94 -1.74
C GLN A 524 24.32 -11.73 -0.84
N GLU A 525 24.38 -11.43 0.48
CA GLU A 525 25.13 -12.21 1.47
C GLU A 525 24.66 -13.68 1.47
N ALA A 526 23.35 -13.92 1.39
CA ALA A 526 22.77 -15.27 1.36
C ALA A 526 23.17 -16.04 0.08
N LEU A 527 23.07 -15.41 -1.08
CA LEU A 527 23.47 -16.01 -2.36
C LEU A 527 24.99 -16.24 -2.44
N ALA A 528 25.79 -15.34 -1.85
CA ALA A 528 27.24 -15.46 -1.80
C ALA A 528 27.73 -16.68 -1.01
N GLU A 529 26.93 -17.21 -0.07
CA GLU A 529 27.21 -18.49 0.61
C GLU A 529 27.00 -19.70 -0.31
N VAL A 530 26.21 -19.54 -1.37
CA VAL A 530 25.98 -20.59 -2.38
C VAL A 530 27.05 -20.55 -3.46
N ARG A 531 27.36 -19.36 -3.98
CA ARG A 531 28.36 -19.15 -5.04
C ARG A 531 28.79 -17.67 -5.13
N PRO A 532 29.97 -17.36 -5.67
CA PRO A 532 30.42 -15.98 -5.86
C PRO A 532 29.43 -15.13 -6.71
N ILE A 533 29.23 -13.88 -6.30
CA ILE A 533 28.27 -12.92 -6.89
C ILE A 533 28.94 -11.53 -6.99
N GLY A 534 28.74 -10.84 -8.10
CA GLY A 534 29.14 -9.44 -8.31
C GLY A 534 30.65 -9.16 -8.41
N GLY A 535 31.50 -10.18 -8.48
CA GLY A 535 32.96 -10.07 -8.53
C GLY A 535 33.54 -9.97 -9.95
N VAL A 536 32.76 -10.28 -10.98
CA VAL A 536 33.19 -10.29 -12.38
C VAL A 536 32.65 -9.09 -13.15
N LYS A 537 33.48 -8.52 -14.03
CA LYS A 537 33.10 -7.45 -14.95
C LYS A 537 33.09 -8.00 -16.37
N GLN A 538 31.94 -7.93 -17.06
CA GLN A 538 31.84 -8.37 -18.45
C GLN A 538 32.65 -7.45 -19.37
N ALA A 539 33.19 -7.99 -20.47
CA ALA A 539 33.72 -7.16 -21.54
C ALA A 539 32.58 -6.26 -22.10
N ALA A 540 32.78 -4.94 -22.04
CA ALA A 540 31.80 -3.96 -22.50
C ALA A 540 32.50 -2.73 -23.07
N ARG A 541 31.97 -2.19 -24.18
CA ARG A 541 32.46 -0.96 -24.81
C ARG A 541 31.34 -0.02 -25.20
N ILE A 542 31.69 1.26 -25.32
CA ILE A 542 30.82 2.25 -25.95
C ILE A 542 30.63 1.87 -27.42
N SER A 543 29.40 2.03 -27.88
CA SER A 543 28.98 1.77 -29.25
C SER A 543 28.22 2.97 -29.80
N ASP A 544 28.51 3.34 -31.03
CA ASP A 544 27.80 4.34 -31.85
C ASP A 544 26.72 3.71 -32.74
N MET A 545 26.51 2.40 -32.61
CA MET A 545 25.49 1.68 -33.37
C MET A 545 24.10 2.27 -33.12
N ARG A 546 23.45 2.66 -34.22
CA ARG A 546 22.08 3.19 -34.22
C ARG A 546 21.08 2.06 -34.42
N ILE A 547 20.68 1.43 -33.32
CA ILE A 547 19.63 0.42 -33.28
C ILE A 547 18.38 1.07 -32.68
N ALA A 548 17.24 0.94 -33.35
CA ALA A 548 16.00 1.62 -32.99
C ALA A 548 16.21 3.14 -32.83
N ASP A 549 15.90 3.70 -31.66
CA ASP A 549 16.09 5.11 -31.30
C ASP A 549 17.41 5.39 -30.55
N ALA A 550 18.26 4.37 -30.36
CA ALA A 550 19.49 4.52 -29.62
C ALA A 550 20.57 5.30 -30.40
N THR A 551 21.37 6.06 -29.63
CA THR A 551 22.51 6.85 -30.09
C THR A 551 23.79 6.40 -29.38
N GLU A 552 24.90 7.10 -29.65
CA GLU A 552 26.22 6.75 -29.09
C GLU A 552 26.20 6.72 -27.56
N GLY A 553 26.70 5.61 -27.00
CA GLY A 553 26.76 5.39 -25.56
C GLY A 553 27.70 6.33 -24.83
N THR A 554 27.68 6.24 -23.49
CA THR A 554 28.49 7.10 -22.62
C THR A 554 29.30 6.29 -21.62
N ALA A 555 30.32 6.91 -21.04
CA ALA A 555 31.04 6.33 -19.91
C ALA A 555 30.13 6.05 -18.71
N GLU A 556 29.09 6.87 -18.50
CA GLU A 556 28.08 6.63 -17.47
C GLU A 556 27.24 5.39 -17.77
N GLY A 557 26.92 5.12 -19.05
CA GLY A 557 26.26 3.87 -19.45
C GLY A 557 27.09 2.63 -19.08
N ILE A 558 28.41 2.68 -19.28
CA ILE A 558 29.32 1.62 -18.82
C ILE A 558 29.32 1.51 -17.28
N ALA A 559 29.33 2.65 -16.58
CA ALA A 559 29.28 2.66 -15.11
C ALA A 559 27.96 2.05 -14.58
N ALA A 560 26.83 2.33 -15.23
CA ALA A 560 25.55 1.72 -14.91
C ALA A 560 25.57 0.20 -15.09
N VAL A 561 26.19 -0.32 -16.16
CA VAL A 561 26.43 -1.77 -16.32
C VAL A 561 27.22 -2.32 -15.13
N ARG A 562 28.29 -1.64 -14.68
CA ARG A 562 29.08 -2.09 -13.53
C ARG A 562 28.28 -2.12 -12.23
N ARG A 563 27.37 -1.17 -12.03
CA ARG A 563 26.46 -1.18 -10.88
C ARG A 563 25.44 -2.31 -10.96
N ALA A 564 24.94 -2.64 -12.16
CA ALA A 564 24.02 -3.75 -12.36
C ALA A 564 24.69 -5.13 -12.17
N GLU A 565 25.96 -5.28 -12.54
CA GLU A 565 26.70 -6.56 -12.44
C GLU A 565 26.77 -7.12 -11.01
N ILE A 566 26.68 -6.27 -9.98
CA ILE A 566 26.89 -6.66 -8.58
C ILE A 566 25.87 -7.70 -8.07
N ILE A 567 24.69 -7.80 -8.69
CA ILE A 567 23.62 -8.71 -8.26
C ILE A 567 23.64 -10.05 -8.99
N PHE A 568 24.55 -10.26 -9.96
CA PHE A 568 24.57 -11.47 -10.78
C PHE A 568 25.69 -12.42 -10.34
N PRO A 569 25.47 -13.76 -10.43
CA PRO A 569 26.52 -14.72 -10.15
C PRO A 569 27.74 -14.54 -11.06
N ASP A 570 28.94 -14.71 -10.51
CA ASP A 570 30.20 -14.47 -11.24
C ASP A 570 30.29 -15.33 -12.50
N ALA A 571 29.89 -16.60 -12.41
CA ALA A 571 29.92 -17.48 -13.57
C ALA A 571 28.87 -17.12 -14.63
N TRP A 572 27.77 -16.44 -14.27
CA TRP A 572 26.82 -15.94 -15.26
C TRP A 572 27.41 -14.79 -16.06
N LEU A 573 28.04 -13.85 -15.34
CA LEU A 573 28.75 -12.73 -15.94
C LEU A 573 29.88 -13.22 -16.86
N GLN A 574 30.63 -14.23 -16.43
CA GLN A 574 31.64 -14.86 -17.29
C GLN A 574 31.00 -15.49 -18.54
N THR A 575 29.96 -16.33 -18.36
CA THR A 575 29.26 -16.99 -19.47
C THR A 575 28.68 -15.98 -20.47
N ALA A 576 28.13 -14.87 -19.99
CA ALA A 576 27.63 -13.80 -20.83
C ALA A 576 28.76 -13.07 -21.56
N SER A 577 29.90 -12.84 -20.89
CA SER A 577 31.09 -12.24 -21.52
C SER A 577 31.73 -13.14 -22.59
N ASP A 578 31.64 -14.47 -22.43
CA ASP A 578 32.19 -15.44 -23.39
C ASP A 578 31.42 -15.44 -24.73
N ARG A 579 30.20 -14.87 -24.75
CA ARG A 579 29.42 -14.65 -25.99
C ARG A 579 29.96 -13.50 -26.82
N GLY A 580 30.75 -12.61 -26.21
CA GLY A 580 31.28 -11.42 -26.85
C GLY A 580 31.17 -10.17 -25.98
N GLU A 581 31.74 -9.10 -26.52
CA GLU A 581 31.75 -7.79 -25.89
C GLU A 581 30.37 -7.12 -25.97
N LEU A 582 29.85 -6.70 -24.81
CA LEU A 582 28.59 -5.96 -24.70
C LEU A 582 28.75 -4.57 -25.31
N LYS A 583 27.92 -4.26 -26.29
CA LYS A 583 27.89 -2.93 -26.92
C LYS A 583 26.94 -2.05 -26.14
N VAL A 584 27.42 -0.91 -25.65
CA VAL A 584 26.62 0.02 -24.84
C VAL A 584 26.32 1.28 -25.63
N GLY A 585 25.05 1.51 -25.93
CA GLY A 585 24.51 2.76 -26.48
C GLY A 585 23.74 3.57 -25.43
N LYS A 586 23.06 4.62 -25.85
CA LYS A 586 22.13 5.39 -25.00
C LYS A 586 20.81 5.68 -25.70
N THR A 587 19.75 5.81 -24.94
CA THR A 587 18.40 6.16 -25.42
C THR A 587 17.58 6.75 -24.27
N ASP A 588 16.42 7.32 -24.54
CA ASP A 588 15.50 7.76 -23.50
C ASP A 588 14.88 6.58 -22.74
N ARG A 589 14.47 5.53 -23.46
CA ARG A 589 13.90 4.30 -22.86
C ARG A 589 14.85 3.13 -23.06
N ALA A 590 15.53 2.73 -22.00
CA ALA A 590 16.48 1.63 -22.06
C ALA A 590 15.86 0.34 -22.62
N PHE A 591 16.69 -0.42 -23.33
CA PHE A 591 16.35 -1.73 -23.87
C PHE A 591 17.61 -2.58 -24.10
N TYR A 592 17.45 -3.89 -24.11
CA TYR A 592 18.45 -4.83 -24.59
C TYR A 592 18.03 -5.48 -25.92
N GLU A 593 18.95 -5.52 -26.89
CA GLU A 593 18.78 -6.18 -28.18
C GLU A 593 19.75 -7.36 -28.30
N GLY A 594 19.18 -8.57 -28.32
CA GLY A 594 19.94 -9.79 -28.15
C GLY A 594 20.71 -10.27 -29.38
N ASP A 595 20.30 -9.89 -30.59
CA ASP A 595 20.98 -10.33 -31.81
C ASP A 595 22.31 -9.60 -32.02
N TRP A 596 22.42 -8.38 -31.49
CA TRP A 596 23.61 -7.54 -31.58
C TRP A 596 24.42 -7.50 -30.29
N ASP A 597 23.94 -8.15 -29.23
CA ASP A 597 24.47 -8.04 -27.87
C ASP A 597 24.69 -6.57 -27.50
N PHE A 598 23.61 -5.81 -27.66
CA PHE A 598 23.58 -4.35 -27.52
C PHE A 598 22.61 -3.95 -26.41
N ILE A 599 23.05 -3.08 -25.52
CA ILE A 599 22.23 -2.52 -24.45
C ILE A 599 22.23 -1.00 -24.57
N ALA A 600 21.04 -0.39 -24.57
CA ALA A 600 20.89 1.05 -24.60
C ALA A 600 20.60 1.56 -23.18
N ALA A 601 21.51 2.33 -22.60
CA ALA A 601 21.33 2.92 -21.27
C ALA A 601 20.34 4.09 -21.32
N ALA A 602 19.51 4.24 -20.29
CA ALA A 602 18.59 5.36 -20.17
C ALA A 602 19.35 6.68 -19.94
N GLU A 603 19.08 7.70 -20.76
CA GLU A 603 19.63 9.05 -20.62
C GLU A 603 18.83 9.90 -19.62
N THR A 604 17.53 9.59 -19.47
CA THR A 604 16.60 10.37 -18.63
C THR A 604 16.12 9.57 -17.43
N ASP A 605 16.28 10.13 -16.22
CA ASP A 605 15.63 9.59 -15.01
C ASP A 605 14.19 10.10 -14.89
N TYR A 606 13.22 9.29 -15.30
CA TYR A 606 11.78 9.59 -15.17
C TYR A 606 11.26 9.47 -13.72
N HIS A 607 12.05 8.91 -12.81
CA HIS A 607 11.69 8.65 -11.41
C HIS A 607 12.78 9.13 -10.43
N PRO A 608 13.09 10.44 -10.38
CA PRO A 608 14.17 10.99 -9.56
C PRO A 608 13.95 10.85 -8.04
N ASN A 609 12.74 10.46 -7.62
CA ASN A 609 12.41 10.14 -6.24
C ASN A 609 12.48 8.63 -5.96
N TYR A 610 13.32 7.90 -6.69
CA TYR A 610 13.54 6.47 -6.51
C TYR A 610 13.87 6.14 -5.04
N ARG A 611 13.22 5.09 -4.50
CA ARG A 611 13.33 4.68 -3.09
C ARG A 611 13.79 3.24 -2.91
N GLY A 612 14.19 2.58 -3.99
CA GLY A 612 14.68 1.21 -3.93
C GLY A 612 16.16 1.12 -3.58
N ALA A 613 16.73 -0.08 -3.71
CA ALA A 613 18.10 -0.35 -3.30
C ALA A 613 19.15 0.15 -4.30
N PHE A 614 18.81 0.22 -5.58
CA PHE A 614 19.69 0.74 -6.63
C PHE A 614 19.99 2.23 -6.42
N ASP A 615 21.01 2.75 -7.09
CA ASP A 615 21.41 4.15 -6.93
C ASP A 615 20.41 5.12 -7.58
N SER A 616 19.73 4.68 -8.63
CA SER A 616 18.68 5.43 -9.34
C SER A 616 17.68 4.48 -10.01
N TYR A 617 16.57 5.02 -10.53
CA TYR A 617 15.65 4.22 -11.35
C TYR A 617 16.29 3.74 -12.66
N PRO A 618 17.06 4.57 -13.40
CA PRO A 618 17.87 4.09 -14.53
C PRO A 618 18.79 2.91 -14.19
N ASP A 619 19.38 2.87 -12.99
CA ASP A 619 20.23 1.74 -12.58
C ASP A 619 19.42 0.46 -12.32
N GLU A 620 18.22 0.58 -11.75
CA GLU A 620 17.29 -0.54 -11.62
C GLU A 620 16.86 -1.08 -12.99
N VAL A 621 16.61 -0.18 -13.95
CA VAL A 621 16.29 -0.55 -15.33
C VAL A 621 17.51 -1.17 -16.02
N MET A 622 18.73 -0.69 -15.77
CA MET A 622 19.93 -1.31 -16.30
C MET A 622 20.09 -2.76 -15.82
N ALA A 623 19.79 -3.04 -14.55
CA ALA A 623 19.78 -4.40 -14.02
C ALA A 623 18.71 -5.27 -14.67
N HIS A 624 17.53 -4.70 -14.97
CA HIS A 624 16.47 -5.33 -15.74
C HIS A 624 16.97 -5.71 -17.14
N GLU A 625 17.50 -4.76 -17.91
CA GLU A 625 17.98 -5.01 -19.28
C GLU A 625 19.15 -6.01 -19.32
N LEU A 626 20.05 -5.97 -18.34
CA LEU A 626 21.12 -6.95 -18.21
C LEU A 626 20.58 -8.35 -17.89
N GLY A 627 19.42 -8.46 -17.25
CA GLY A 627 18.69 -9.71 -17.07
C GLY A 627 18.31 -10.38 -18.39
N HIS A 628 17.88 -9.62 -19.41
CA HIS A 628 17.63 -10.17 -20.75
C HIS A 628 18.90 -10.71 -21.42
N ARG A 629 20.07 -10.10 -21.14
CA ARG A 629 21.35 -10.67 -21.57
C ARG A 629 21.59 -12.03 -20.90
N MET A 630 21.27 -12.17 -19.62
CA MET A 630 21.40 -13.44 -18.89
C MET A 630 20.49 -14.52 -19.47
N GLU A 631 19.27 -14.22 -19.87
CA GLU A 631 18.38 -15.19 -20.53
C GLU A 631 18.95 -15.75 -21.83
N ARG A 632 19.69 -14.92 -22.58
CA ARG A 632 20.39 -15.37 -23.79
C ARG A 632 21.62 -16.21 -23.46
N ALA A 633 22.25 -15.98 -22.31
CA ALA A 633 23.53 -16.58 -21.94
C ALA A 633 23.39 -17.87 -21.13
N ILE A 634 22.44 -17.94 -20.20
CA ILE A 634 22.37 -18.97 -19.17
C ILE A 634 21.41 -20.08 -19.60
N PRO A 635 21.92 -21.31 -19.82
CA PRO A 635 21.07 -22.44 -20.15
C PRO A 635 19.98 -22.68 -19.10
N GLY A 636 18.75 -22.89 -19.55
CA GLY A 636 17.62 -23.22 -18.70
C GLY A 636 16.85 -22.04 -18.11
N LEU A 637 17.41 -20.82 -18.10
CA LEU A 637 16.76 -19.66 -17.48
C LEU A 637 15.40 -19.35 -18.15
N THR A 638 15.38 -19.24 -19.48
CA THR A 638 14.14 -19.05 -20.27
C THR A 638 13.17 -20.22 -20.15
N HIS A 639 13.67 -21.44 -19.91
CA HIS A 639 12.81 -22.62 -19.79
C HIS A 639 12.08 -22.63 -18.44
N LEU A 640 12.81 -22.33 -17.36
CA LEU A 640 12.21 -22.18 -16.03
C LEU A 640 11.25 -20.99 -16.00
N GLU A 641 11.59 -19.90 -16.69
CA GLU A 641 10.72 -18.73 -16.80
C GLU A 641 9.43 -19.04 -17.56
N PHE A 642 9.52 -19.72 -18.71
CA PHE A 642 8.37 -20.22 -19.45
C PHE A 642 7.48 -21.08 -18.55
N ALA A 643 8.07 -22.00 -17.78
CA ALA A 643 7.33 -22.84 -16.86
C ALA A 643 6.60 -22.03 -15.79
N LEU A 644 7.25 -21.00 -15.23
CA LEU A 644 6.66 -20.14 -14.21
C LEU A 644 5.46 -19.37 -14.76
N VAL A 645 5.65 -18.64 -15.86
CA VAL A 645 4.58 -17.84 -16.46
C VAL A 645 3.44 -18.74 -16.89
N ARG A 646 3.74 -19.81 -17.64
CA ARG A 646 2.72 -20.71 -18.19
C ARG A 646 1.94 -21.45 -17.11
N SER A 647 2.58 -21.89 -16.02
CA SER A 647 1.89 -22.54 -14.91
C SER A 647 0.95 -21.59 -14.17
N ARG A 648 1.32 -20.31 -14.00
CA ARG A 648 0.45 -19.29 -13.39
C ARG A 648 -0.71 -18.87 -14.27
N SER A 649 -0.53 -18.91 -15.58
CA SER A 649 -1.57 -18.55 -16.55
C SER A 649 -2.47 -19.74 -16.94
N THR A 650 -2.30 -20.91 -16.33
CA THR A 650 -3.13 -22.10 -16.62
C THR A 650 -4.12 -22.34 -15.48
N LYS A 651 -5.42 -22.27 -15.78
CA LYS A 651 -6.51 -22.52 -14.83
C LYS A 651 -7.30 -23.75 -15.24
N ASN A 652 -7.43 -24.71 -14.32
CA ASN A 652 -8.13 -25.99 -14.57
C ASN A 652 -7.64 -26.71 -15.84
N GLY A 653 -6.33 -26.63 -16.12
CA GLY A 653 -5.72 -27.26 -17.30
C GLY A 653 -5.94 -26.50 -18.61
N VAL A 654 -6.48 -25.29 -18.58
CA VAL A 654 -6.70 -24.43 -19.76
C VAL A 654 -5.85 -23.17 -19.63
N LEU A 655 -5.13 -22.83 -20.70
CA LEU A 655 -4.34 -21.62 -20.75
C LEU A 655 -5.26 -20.41 -20.94
N GLU A 656 -5.02 -19.37 -20.15
CA GLU A 656 -5.76 -18.11 -20.28
C GLU A 656 -5.43 -17.39 -21.59
N PRO A 657 -6.38 -16.64 -22.17
CA PRO A 657 -6.12 -15.87 -23.38
C PRO A 657 -5.08 -14.78 -23.14
N MET A 658 -4.28 -14.48 -24.17
CA MET A 658 -3.41 -13.31 -24.13
C MET A 658 -4.24 -12.02 -24.12
N SER A 659 -3.77 -11.03 -23.37
CA SER A 659 -4.34 -9.69 -23.27
C SER A 659 -3.25 -8.63 -23.44
N GLN A 660 -3.65 -7.43 -23.84
CA GLN A 660 -2.71 -6.30 -23.92
C GLN A 660 -2.27 -5.86 -22.52
N VAL A 661 -0.97 -5.73 -22.33
CA VAL A 661 -0.36 -5.23 -21.09
C VAL A 661 -0.74 -3.76 -20.84
N TYR A 662 -0.87 -2.98 -21.91
CA TYR A 662 -1.26 -1.56 -21.86
C TYR A 662 -2.48 -1.28 -22.76
N PRO A 663 -3.69 -1.68 -22.36
CA PRO A 663 -4.89 -1.50 -23.17
C PRO A 663 -5.13 -0.03 -23.51
N GLY A 664 -5.29 0.28 -24.79
CA GLY A 664 -5.60 1.63 -25.28
C GLY A 664 -4.42 2.61 -25.32
N LYS A 665 -3.17 2.16 -25.12
CA LYS A 665 -1.98 2.98 -25.40
C LYS A 665 -1.51 2.79 -26.84
N GLN A 666 -1.56 3.88 -27.61
CA GLN A 666 -1.06 3.91 -28.99
C GLN A 666 0.43 3.56 -29.05
N GLY A 667 0.81 2.64 -29.93
CA GLY A 667 2.18 2.15 -30.11
C GLY A 667 2.62 1.05 -29.14
N MET A 668 1.74 0.56 -28.27
CA MET A 668 1.99 -0.55 -27.35
C MET A 668 1.01 -1.72 -27.58
N GLU A 669 0.38 -1.79 -28.74
CA GLU A 669 -0.66 -2.79 -29.06
C GLU A 669 -0.12 -4.21 -29.12
N ASN A 670 1.18 -4.35 -29.39
CA ASN A 670 1.91 -5.63 -29.48
C ASN A 670 2.46 -6.09 -28.13
N GLU A 671 2.36 -5.29 -27.08
CA GLU A 671 2.77 -5.64 -25.72
C GLU A 671 1.69 -6.55 -25.12
N VAL A 672 1.85 -7.86 -25.27
CA VAL A 672 0.87 -8.86 -24.85
C VAL A 672 1.42 -9.79 -23.77
N GLY A 673 0.53 -10.23 -22.89
CA GLY A 673 0.83 -11.18 -21.81
C GLY A 673 -0.43 -11.95 -21.41
N TYR A 674 -0.35 -12.78 -20.38
CA TYR A 674 -1.50 -13.57 -19.91
C TYR A 674 -2.23 -12.89 -18.74
N GLU A 675 -3.55 -13.09 -18.64
CA GLU A 675 -4.37 -12.56 -17.54
C GLU A 675 -4.26 -13.44 -16.29
N ASP A 676 -3.12 -13.39 -15.61
CA ASP A 676 -2.76 -14.29 -14.50
C ASP A 676 -2.82 -13.62 -13.11
N ASP A 677 -2.19 -14.24 -12.11
CA ASP A 677 -2.14 -13.75 -10.74
C ASP A 677 -1.06 -12.69 -10.46
N TRP A 678 -0.44 -12.05 -11.47
CA TRP A 678 0.45 -10.92 -11.20
C TRP A 678 -0.30 -9.75 -10.55
N ARG A 679 0.44 -8.91 -9.82
CA ARG A 679 -0.04 -7.60 -9.38
C ARG A 679 0.01 -6.59 -10.52
N HIS A 680 1.04 -6.68 -11.36
CA HIS A 680 1.21 -5.83 -12.53
C HIS A 680 1.27 -6.70 -13.80
N PRO A 681 0.40 -6.47 -14.81
CA PRO A 681 0.32 -7.34 -16.00
C PRO A 681 1.62 -7.49 -16.79
N TYR A 682 2.50 -6.49 -16.71
CA TYR A 682 3.83 -6.53 -17.35
C TYR A 682 4.68 -7.73 -16.93
N ALA A 683 4.50 -8.28 -15.73
CA ALA A 683 5.23 -9.47 -15.30
C ALA A 683 4.87 -10.73 -16.10
N GLY A 684 3.66 -10.76 -16.68
CA GLY A 684 3.17 -11.85 -17.53
C GLY A 684 3.37 -11.60 -19.01
N LYS A 685 4.09 -10.54 -19.37
CA LYS A 685 4.43 -10.23 -20.76
C LYS A 685 5.36 -11.31 -21.30
N VAL A 686 5.03 -11.81 -22.48
CA VAL A 686 5.76 -12.90 -23.13
C VAL A 686 6.05 -12.55 -24.59
N TYR A 687 7.17 -13.06 -25.10
CA TYR A 687 7.53 -12.95 -26.51
C TYR A 687 7.29 -14.28 -27.27
N SER A 688 6.85 -15.33 -26.58
CA SER A 688 6.58 -16.66 -27.15
C SER A 688 5.17 -16.76 -27.72
N THR A 689 5.00 -17.59 -28.77
CA THR A 689 3.68 -17.97 -29.29
C THR A 689 3.55 -19.49 -29.40
N ASP A 690 2.32 -20.00 -29.37
CA ASP A 690 2.06 -21.46 -29.41
C ASP A 690 2.39 -22.08 -30.78
N ALA A 691 2.60 -21.27 -31.81
CA ALA A 691 3.05 -21.70 -33.13
C ALA A 691 4.54 -22.10 -33.16
N MET A 692 5.33 -21.62 -32.20
CA MET A 692 6.76 -21.94 -32.13
C MET A 692 7.00 -23.42 -31.81
N ALA A 693 8.02 -24.04 -32.39
CA ALA A 693 8.37 -25.43 -32.10
C ALA A 693 8.67 -25.65 -30.60
N ASP A 694 9.48 -24.75 -30.03
CA ASP A 694 9.82 -24.72 -28.61
C ASP A 694 9.62 -23.30 -28.03
N PRO A 695 8.45 -23.00 -27.45
CA PRO A 695 8.17 -21.67 -26.90
C PRO A 695 9.03 -21.32 -25.68
N ALA A 696 9.62 -22.30 -24.99
CA ALA A 696 10.48 -22.09 -23.83
C ALA A 696 11.86 -21.47 -24.15
N THR A 697 12.18 -21.33 -25.44
CA THR A 697 13.42 -20.68 -25.90
C THR A 697 13.30 -19.17 -26.02
N ARG A 698 12.12 -18.60 -25.81
CA ARG A 698 11.88 -17.16 -25.80
C ARG A 698 11.79 -16.65 -24.37
N ALA A 699 12.36 -15.48 -24.15
CA ALA A 699 12.25 -14.74 -22.90
C ALA A 699 10.80 -14.35 -22.59
N ALA A 700 10.55 -14.10 -21.32
CA ALA A 700 9.45 -13.30 -20.81
C ALA A 700 10.03 -12.09 -20.05
N GLU A 701 9.21 -11.39 -19.28
CA GLU A 701 9.66 -10.28 -18.40
C GLU A 701 9.79 -10.72 -16.93
N ALA A 702 9.43 -11.97 -16.61
CA ALA A 702 9.25 -12.41 -15.24
C ALA A 702 10.58 -12.44 -14.48
N PHE A 703 11.68 -12.85 -15.12
CA PHE A 703 12.98 -12.81 -14.49
C PHE A 703 13.42 -11.38 -14.19
N GLN A 704 13.29 -10.45 -15.15
CA GLN A 704 13.77 -9.08 -15.01
C GLN A 704 12.97 -8.29 -13.99
N VAL A 705 11.64 -8.36 -14.03
CA VAL A 705 10.81 -7.74 -12.98
C VAL A 705 11.02 -8.40 -11.63
N GLY A 706 11.38 -9.68 -11.61
CA GLY A 706 11.78 -10.40 -10.41
C GLY A 706 13.09 -9.88 -9.82
N LEU A 707 14.08 -9.50 -10.65
CA LEU A 707 15.31 -8.85 -10.17
C LEU A 707 14.98 -7.55 -9.46
N GLN A 708 14.06 -6.75 -10.02
CA GLN A 708 13.61 -5.50 -9.43
C GLN A 708 12.90 -5.76 -8.09
N ASP A 709 12.02 -6.75 -8.01
CA ASP A 709 11.32 -7.13 -6.78
C ASP A 709 12.23 -7.73 -5.71
N THR A 710 13.28 -8.45 -6.11
CA THR A 710 14.20 -9.14 -5.20
C THR A 710 15.25 -8.19 -4.66
N PHE A 711 15.90 -7.43 -5.53
CA PHE A 711 17.05 -6.61 -5.17
C PHE A 711 16.75 -5.12 -5.09
N GLY A 712 15.66 -4.64 -5.69
CA GLY A 712 15.29 -3.22 -5.72
C GLY A 712 14.24 -2.81 -4.70
N ARG A 713 13.34 -3.71 -4.28
CA ARG A 713 12.15 -3.35 -3.47
C ARG A 713 12.25 -3.85 -2.01
N SER A 714 11.94 -2.95 -1.06
CA SER A 714 11.75 -3.31 0.36
C SER A 714 10.29 -3.68 0.64
N THR A 715 9.85 -4.82 0.13
CA THR A 715 8.50 -5.35 0.35
C THR A 715 8.50 -6.88 0.35
N PRO A 716 7.71 -7.55 1.22
CA PRO A 716 7.72 -9.02 1.30
C PRO A 716 7.26 -9.75 0.03
N SER A 717 6.49 -9.11 -0.85
CA SER A 717 5.91 -9.72 -2.06
C SER A 717 6.29 -8.99 -3.36
N GLY A 718 7.11 -7.94 -3.29
CA GLY A 718 7.40 -7.10 -4.46
C GLY A 718 6.25 -6.18 -4.93
N GLU A 719 6.49 -5.51 -6.06
CA GLU A 719 5.57 -4.64 -6.80
C GLU A 719 4.85 -5.38 -7.94
N PHE A 720 5.48 -6.42 -8.51
CA PHE A 720 4.98 -7.11 -9.69
C PHE A 720 4.19 -8.38 -9.35
N ASP A 721 4.50 -9.03 -8.22
CA ASP A 721 3.81 -10.22 -7.74
C ASP A 721 2.84 -9.91 -6.56
N LYS A 722 1.71 -10.63 -6.51
CA LYS A 722 0.83 -10.65 -5.33
C LYS A 722 1.40 -11.57 -4.23
N THR A 723 2.29 -12.48 -4.59
CA THR A 723 2.96 -13.46 -3.74
C THR A 723 4.47 -13.21 -3.66
N SER A 724 5.25 -14.06 -2.98
CA SER A 724 6.71 -14.01 -3.01
C SER A 724 7.36 -14.89 -4.09
N GLN A 725 6.55 -15.60 -4.89
CA GLN A 725 7.04 -16.62 -5.83
C GLN A 725 8.02 -16.06 -6.86
N LEU A 726 7.83 -14.82 -7.31
CA LEU A 726 8.77 -14.18 -8.24
C LEU A 726 10.17 -13.99 -7.63
N GLN A 727 10.25 -13.60 -6.35
CA GLN A 727 11.52 -13.50 -5.63
C GLN A 727 12.13 -14.89 -5.42
N GLU A 728 11.30 -15.88 -5.06
CA GLU A 728 11.72 -17.28 -4.89
C GLU A 728 12.29 -17.82 -6.21
N PHE A 729 11.66 -17.52 -7.34
CA PHE A 729 12.13 -17.90 -8.66
C PHE A 729 13.52 -17.32 -8.97
N VAL A 730 13.70 -16.00 -8.80
CA VAL A 730 14.97 -15.33 -9.08
C VAL A 730 16.10 -15.85 -8.20
N ILE A 731 15.86 -15.95 -6.89
CA ILE A 731 16.84 -16.45 -5.92
C ILE A 731 17.21 -17.91 -6.25
N GLY A 732 16.22 -18.75 -6.54
CA GLY A 732 16.43 -20.16 -6.89
C GLY A 732 17.20 -20.32 -8.19
N ALA A 733 16.84 -19.55 -9.23
CA ALA A 733 17.53 -19.58 -10.52
C ALA A 733 19.00 -19.17 -10.38
N MET A 734 19.27 -18.05 -9.69
CA MET A 734 20.63 -17.57 -9.43
C MET A 734 21.47 -18.52 -8.57
N ALA A 735 20.85 -19.26 -7.66
CA ALA A 735 21.54 -20.24 -6.83
C ALA A 735 21.95 -21.50 -7.61
N LEU A 736 21.10 -21.95 -8.54
CA LEU A 736 21.18 -23.29 -9.13
C LEU A 736 21.75 -23.34 -10.55
N LEU A 737 21.33 -22.43 -11.44
CA LEU A 737 21.96 -22.24 -12.75
C LEU A 737 23.21 -21.38 -12.53
#